data_AF-A0AB34IQG1-F1
#
_entry.id   AF-A0AB34IQG1-F1
#
_cell.length_a   1.000
_cell.length_b   1.000
_cell.length_c   1.000
_cell.angle_alpha   90.00
_cell.angle_beta   90.00
_cell.angle_gamma   90.00
#
_symmetry.space_group_name_H-M   'P 1'
#
loop_
_entity.id
_entity.type
_entity.pdbx_description
1 polymer ?
#
loop_
_entity_poly.entity_id
_entity_poly.type
_entity_poly.pdbx_seq_one_letter_code
_entity_poly.pdbx_strand_id
1 'polypeptide(L)'
;MWVLVCLLAADASPAALIARARALAREGDADAADELLRAASTLLPLSPQPLLLRGNLEAFARRRPEAALRLYAASLALHPTYEAHYFSGAAHAARGAWDAALAAYDAAAALEPSRLAPRLAAAEALLRVEGIDAAREALQRAAEIDPRAAAPLVARARVEATAGGGGGAVAAYRELTERLPYEAKHMAELAALLVAQPEEARRPATPNATPTPPCPLPLPEAAAYPGAPTAADAAAAALALDPTTSLPPAVRALLPSPPPPPTPSASAAAASLPRGPCALLRHHPSLAPFAREAEGGVCEVSLPAGETTRLHSRQPRGVLVPPGATLRLVGRGATLDAGGASRHFVVAEGGVLQLRGVTLTGGRAMLSSGGAVFLLPGATLEATDVTFSRNRAVFGSGGAVASRGAAVLAERCAFLDNEATFRGGALSATSLPSAAATLRLRGVSFDGNGAARGAADVQLRSVAVEGEAEGAEVAAEGEGEGVEEEGAAEALPEGVRQLCVECVVEGLELQEGPQLGGAALRLLREAARADVRCPAAFSALSTFLYTHAFDEEAAAAAAAFAAVRPDEPLAAQFEATRSHASARALHLRAQTLNKEVAALRKGNPSTTPFSNKTAAQDAATTAFLLSLRLSPSDGDVWHDLGTSLFFAGEKAEADRVYAAGLAAAPQHAALRREARLAALFPAAPDEAQSAVAAFPAAAFRRVQLPEGSFSAAAEADVAAGEEAFGGAPAAFVSAAPLLSREECADAIAAAERWAERRGGWTTSRHYSVPTTDVPLSELDSVLPWFNAALHRTLLPALASRYPHVAPLVAKLCVLDCFLVKYSAAAQNQLPTHADQSLLSFTISLNDPSEYEGGGTWFSALGAAVDAPAAGHVIMFPGRVEHGGHPITAGTRYVIVLFMGYSANRSGRPEGYVLEQLEQLRAEARGGEAKDEL
;
A
#
# COMPACT_ATOMS: atom_id res chain seq x y z
N MET A 1 -9.70 -37.69 -33.52
CA MET A 1 -9.51 -37.02 -32.22
C MET A 1 -9.77 -37.95 -31.04
N TRP A 2 -10.93 -38.62 -30.93
CA TRP A 2 -11.22 -39.55 -29.82
C TRP A 2 -10.17 -40.66 -29.61
N VAL A 3 -9.66 -41.25 -30.69
CA VAL A 3 -8.60 -42.29 -30.62
C VAL A 3 -7.23 -41.72 -30.21
N LEU A 4 -6.96 -40.44 -30.51
CA LEU A 4 -5.70 -39.78 -30.15
C LEU A 4 -5.67 -39.40 -28.65
N VAL A 5 -6.84 -39.08 -28.07
CA VAL A 5 -7.01 -38.86 -26.62
C VAL A 5 -6.91 -40.17 -25.85
N CYS A 6 -7.46 -41.28 -26.38
CA CYS A 6 -7.30 -42.60 -25.77
C CYS A 6 -5.85 -43.12 -25.78
N LEU A 7 -5.06 -42.80 -26.82
CA LEU A 7 -3.65 -43.18 -26.89
C LEU A 7 -2.74 -42.36 -25.98
N LEU A 8 -3.09 -41.10 -25.66
CA LEU A 8 -2.39 -40.28 -24.66
C LEU A 8 -2.79 -40.60 -23.22
N ALA A 9 -3.96 -41.22 -23.00
CA ALA A 9 -4.46 -41.60 -21.67
C ALA A 9 -3.91 -42.93 -21.16
N ALA A 10 -3.31 -43.77 -22.02
CA ALA A 10 -2.81 -45.08 -21.64
C ALA A 10 -1.58 -45.04 -20.71
N ASP A 11 -0.79 -43.96 -20.73
CA ASP A 11 0.42 -43.79 -19.90
C ASP A 11 0.32 -42.66 -18.86
N ALA A 12 -0.82 -41.95 -18.78
CA ALA A 12 -0.97 -40.82 -17.86
C ALA A 12 -1.61 -41.28 -16.54
N SER A 13 -0.88 -41.14 -15.43
CA SER A 13 -1.43 -41.41 -14.09
C SER A 13 -2.65 -40.51 -13.82
N PRO A 14 -3.63 -40.95 -13.00
CA PRO A 14 -4.78 -40.12 -12.63
C PRO A 14 -4.39 -38.76 -12.05
N ALA A 15 -3.28 -38.70 -11.31
CA ALA A 15 -2.72 -37.45 -10.80
C ALA A 15 -2.23 -36.52 -11.92
N ALA A 16 -1.57 -37.06 -12.96
CA ALA A 16 -1.13 -36.28 -14.12
C ALA A 16 -2.31 -35.72 -14.92
N LEU A 17 -3.38 -36.50 -15.10
CA LEU A 17 -4.62 -36.05 -15.75
C LEU A 17 -5.27 -34.89 -14.98
N ILE A 18 -5.37 -35.01 -13.65
CA ILE A 18 -5.92 -33.96 -12.78
C ILE A 18 -5.04 -32.70 -12.80
N ALA A 19 -3.72 -32.84 -12.73
CA ALA A 19 -2.78 -31.71 -12.78
C ALA A 19 -2.89 -30.95 -14.11
N ARG A 20 -2.96 -31.68 -15.24
CA ARG A 20 -3.13 -31.09 -16.57
C ARG A 20 -4.50 -30.42 -16.72
N ALA A 21 -5.57 -31.03 -16.20
CA ALA A 21 -6.90 -30.42 -16.22
C ALA A 21 -6.93 -29.08 -15.45
N ARG A 22 -6.24 -28.97 -14.31
CA ARG A 22 -6.10 -27.72 -13.56
C ARG A 22 -5.26 -26.66 -14.30
N ALA A 23 -4.33 -27.06 -15.14
CA ALA A 23 -3.57 -26.14 -15.99
C ALA A 23 -4.47 -25.56 -17.09
N LEU A 24 -5.17 -26.42 -17.83
CA LEU A 24 -6.10 -26.02 -18.90
C LEU A 24 -7.24 -25.14 -18.37
N ALA A 25 -7.77 -25.45 -17.17
CA ALA A 25 -8.78 -24.63 -16.52
C ALA A 25 -8.28 -23.20 -16.21
N ARG A 26 -6.99 -23.03 -15.89
CA ARG A 26 -6.38 -21.71 -15.65
C ARG A 26 -6.15 -20.93 -16.95
N GLU A 27 -5.94 -21.64 -18.05
CA GLU A 27 -5.80 -21.09 -19.40
C GLU A 27 -7.16 -20.75 -20.04
N GLY A 28 -8.27 -21.15 -19.41
CA GLY A 28 -9.64 -20.85 -19.87
C GLY A 28 -10.28 -21.96 -20.71
N ASP A 29 -9.57 -23.07 -20.98
CA ASP A 29 -10.10 -24.21 -21.74
C ASP A 29 -10.83 -25.20 -20.83
N ALA A 30 -12.07 -24.86 -20.47
CA ALA A 30 -12.90 -25.67 -19.57
C ALA A 30 -13.38 -26.99 -20.21
N ASP A 31 -13.48 -27.06 -21.55
CA ASP A 31 -13.96 -28.24 -22.27
C ASP A 31 -12.89 -29.33 -22.29
N ALA A 32 -11.65 -28.99 -22.64
CA ALA A 32 -10.54 -29.92 -22.57
C ALA A 32 -10.24 -30.36 -21.12
N ALA A 33 -10.40 -29.46 -20.14
CA ALA A 33 -10.27 -29.80 -18.73
C ALA A 33 -11.35 -30.81 -18.27
N ASP A 34 -12.61 -30.65 -18.68
CA ASP A 34 -13.68 -31.61 -18.34
C ASP A 34 -13.43 -33.00 -18.94
N GLU A 35 -12.91 -33.07 -20.17
CA GLU A 35 -12.55 -34.36 -20.79
C GLU A 35 -11.49 -35.12 -19.98
N LEU A 36 -10.42 -34.44 -19.56
CA LEU A 36 -9.37 -35.05 -18.74
C LEU A 36 -9.89 -35.49 -17.37
N LEU A 37 -10.79 -34.70 -16.76
CA LEU A 37 -11.40 -35.07 -15.48
C LEU A 37 -12.39 -36.23 -15.60
N ARG A 38 -13.07 -36.40 -16.74
CA ARG A 38 -13.87 -37.61 -17.01
C ARG A 38 -12.98 -38.84 -17.14
N ALA A 39 -11.87 -38.74 -17.85
CA ALA A 39 -10.87 -39.82 -17.91
C ALA A 39 -10.33 -40.15 -16.51
N ALA A 40 -9.96 -39.15 -15.71
CA ALA A 40 -9.55 -39.35 -14.32
C ALA A 40 -10.64 -40.01 -13.46
N SER A 41 -11.93 -39.66 -13.67
CA SER A 41 -13.06 -40.27 -12.97
C SER A 41 -13.25 -41.75 -13.33
N THR A 42 -12.93 -42.15 -14.57
CA THR A 42 -12.98 -43.57 -14.96
C THR A 42 -11.86 -44.39 -14.32
N LEU A 43 -10.69 -43.78 -14.10
CA LEU A 43 -9.54 -44.44 -13.46
C LEU A 43 -9.63 -44.44 -11.92
N LEU A 44 -10.31 -43.45 -11.34
CA LEU A 44 -10.53 -43.30 -9.90
C LEU A 44 -12.04 -43.18 -9.58
N PRO A 45 -12.84 -44.25 -9.76
CA PRO A 45 -14.30 -44.18 -9.62
C PRO A 45 -14.78 -43.90 -8.19
N LEU A 46 -13.93 -44.12 -7.18
CA LEU A 46 -14.21 -43.85 -5.77
C LEU A 46 -13.59 -42.54 -5.26
N SER A 47 -12.90 -41.79 -6.11
CA SER A 47 -12.31 -40.51 -5.69
C SER A 47 -13.32 -39.36 -5.82
N PRO A 48 -13.53 -38.57 -4.76
CA PRO A 48 -14.41 -37.39 -4.81
C PRO A 48 -13.80 -36.25 -5.65
N GLN A 49 -12.47 -36.24 -5.84
CA GLN A 49 -11.71 -35.10 -6.35
C GLN A 49 -11.97 -34.76 -7.83
N PRO A 50 -12.04 -35.72 -8.77
CA PRO A 50 -12.40 -35.40 -10.15
C PRO A 50 -13.81 -34.81 -10.27
N LEU A 51 -14.79 -35.32 -9.51
CA LEU A 51 -16.16 -34.82 -9.50
C LEU A 51 -16.25 -33.39 -8.94
N LEU A 52 -15.53 -33.13 -7.84
CA LEU A 52 -15.40 -31.79 -7.26
C LEU A 52 -14.84 -30.79 -8.27
N LEU A 53 -13.73 -31.12 -8.95
CA LEU A 53 -13.09 -30.24 -9.92
C LEU A 53 -13.97 -29.98 -11.15
N ARG A 54 -14.73 -30.98 -11.60
CA ARG A 54 -15.73 -30.80 -12.67
C ARG A 54 -16.87 -29.90 -12.21
N GLY A 55 -17.32 -30.04 -10.96
CA GLY A 55 -18.29 -29.14 -10.35
C GLY A 55 -17.82 -27.69 -10.37
N ASN A 56 -16.54 -27.45 -10.03
CA ASN A 56 -15.94 -26.11 -10.07
C ASN A 56 -15.93 -25.52 -11.49
N LEU A 57 -15.63 -26.32 -12.52
CA LEU A 57 -15.69 -25.86 -13.91
C LEU A 57 -17.11 -25.45 -14.31
N GLU A 58 -18.12 -26.24 -13.95
CA GLU A 58 -19.52 -25.90 -14.21
C GLU A 58 -19.95 -24.62 -13.48
N ALA A 59 -19.55 -24.47 -12.20
CA ALA A 59 -19.92 -23.32 -11.39
C ALA A 59 -19.26 -22.01 -11.86
N PHE A 60 -17.95 -22.03 -12.08
CA PHE A 60 -17.16 -20.80 -12.27
C PHE A 60 -16.87 -20.47 -13.73
N ALA A 61 -16.52 -21.47 -14.55
CA ALA A 61 -16.19 -21.25 -15.96
C ALA A 61 -17.44 -21.19 -16.84
N ARG A 62 -18.38 -22.12 -16.63
CA ARG A 62 -19.61 -22.25 -17.45
C ARG A 62 -20.83 -21.54 -16.85
N ARG A 63 -20.75 -21.09 -15.60
CA ARG A 63 -21.83 -20.42 -14.84
C ARG A 63 -23.15 -21.23 -14.83
N ARG A 64 -23.04 -22.55 -14.65
CA ARG A 64 -24.15 -23.52 -14.58
C ARG A 64 -24.25 -24.13 -13.18
N PRO A 65 -24.80 -23.39 -12.20
CA PRO A 65 -24.76 -23.82 -10.81
C PRO A 65 -25.59 -25.08 -10.53
N GLU A 66 -26.65 -25.36 -11.29
CA GLU A 66 -27.41 -26.62 -11.18
C GLU A 66 -26.60 -27.85 -11.59
N ALA A 67 -25.79 -27.73 -12.64
CA ALA A 67 -24.90 -28.80 -13.07
C ALA A 67 -23.79 -29.04 -12.04
N ALA A 68 -23.23 -27.95 -11.50
CA ALA A 68 -22.24 -28.01 -10.43
C ALA A 68 -22.78 -28.69 -9.17
N LEU A 69 -23.97 -28.32 -8.70
CA LEU A 69 -24.60 -28.92 -7.51
C LEU A 69 -24.82 -30.44 -7.64
N ARG A 70 -25.16 -30.94 -8.84
CA ARG A 70 -25.23 -32.39 -9.08
C ARG A 70 -23.87 -33.07 -8.95
N LEU A 71 -22.82 -32.43 -9.44
CA LEU A 71 -21.45 -32.95 -9.37
C LEU A 71 -20.90 -32.91 -7.94
N TYR A 72 -21.18 -31.84 -7.19
CA TYR A 72 -20.82 -31.77 -5.78
C TYR A 72 -21.60 -32.79 -4.94
N ALA A 73 -22.90 -32.97 -5.18
CA ALA A 73 -23.68 -34.01 -4.50
C ALA A 73 -23.12 -35.41 -4.78
N ALA A 74 -22.72 -35.70 -6.03
CA ALA A 74 -22.06 -36.95 -6.37
C ALA A 74 -20.69 -37.10 -5.71
N SER A 75 -19.90 -36.03 -5.61
CA SER A 75 -18.62 -36.00 -4.89
C SER A 75 -18.80 -36.29 -3.39
N LEU A 76 -19.77 -35.60 -2.75
CA LEU A 76 -20.12 -35.77 -1.34
C LEU A 76 -20.64 -37.16 -1.01
N ALA A 77 -21.35 -37.80 -1.95
CA ALA A 77 -21.82 -39.18 -1.80
C ALA A 77 -20.66 -40.20 -1.80
N LEU A 78 -19.52 -39.89 -2.43
CA LEU A 78 -18.31 -40.72 -2.33
C LEU A 78 -17.58 -40.47 -1.02
N HIS A 79 -17.30 -39.19 -0.72
CA HIS A 79 -16.69 -38.79 0.52
C HIS A 79 -17.04 -37.32 0.83
N PRO A 80 -17.61 -37.02 2.00
CA PRO A 80 -17.82 -35.65 2.42
C PRO A 80 -16.49 -34.92 2.59
N THR A 81 -16.27 -33.84 1.83
CA THR A 81 -15.08 -32.99 1.96
C THR A 81 -15.46 -31.55 2.23
N TYR A 82 -14.55 -30.84 2.90
CA TYR A 82 -14.67 -29.42 3.16
C TYR A 82 -14.94 -28.63 1.87
N GLU A 83 -14.16 -28.87 0.81
CA GLU A 83 -14.26 -28.12 -0.44
C GLU A 83 -15.59 -28.37 -1.14
N ALA A 84 -16.09 -29.60 -1.14
CA ALA A 84 -17.35 -29.94 -1.80
C ALA A 84 -18.55 -29.27 -1.11
N HIS A 85 -18.55 -29.19 0.22
CA HIS A 85 -19.56 -28.45 0.98
C HIS A 85 -19.41 -26.92 0.79
N TYR A 86 -18.19 -26.38 0.85
CA TYR A 86 -17.93 -24.94 0.65
C TYR A 86 -18.35 -24.47 -0.74
N PHE A 87 -17.96 -25.19 -1.80
CA PHE A 87 -18.34 -24.84 -3.17
C PHE A 87 -19.82 -25.09 -3.47
N SER A 88 -20.45 -26.06 -2.80
CA SER A 88 -21.92 -26.21 -2.85
C SER A 88 -22.62 -24.99 -2.23
N GLY A 89 -22.13 -24.50 -1.09
CA GLY A 89 -22.64 -23.28 -0.46
C GLY A 89 -22.54 -22.07 -1.38
N ALA A 90 -21.39 -21.88 -2.03
CA ALA A 90 -21.20 -20.81 -3.01
C ALA A 90 -22.14 -20.93 -4.23
N ALA A 91 -22.37 -22.14 -4.73
CA ALA A 91 -23.29 -22.38 -5.84
C ALA A 91 -24.76 -22.15 -5.46
N HIS A 92 -25.15 -22.45 -4.21
CA HIS A 92 -26.48 -22.12 -3.69
C HIS A 92 -26.66 -20.61 -3.49
N ALA A 93 -25.66 -19.92 -2.94
CA ALA A 93 -25.65 -18.47 -2.76
C ALA A 93 -25.77 -17.73 -4.11
N ALA A 94 -25.06 -18.18 -5.14
CA ALA A 94 -25.14 -17.61 -6.49
C ALA A 94 -26.55 -17.69 -7.12
N ARG A 95 -27.39 -18.61 -6.64
CA ARG A 95 -28.80 -18.77 -7.07
C ARG A 95 -29.79 -18.09 -6.14
N GLY A 96 -29.33 -17.41 -5.09
CA GLY A 96 -30.17 -16.84 -4.04
C GLY A 96 -30.84 -17.87 -3.12
N ALA A 97 -30.38 -19.13 -3.14
CA ALA A 97 -30.88 -20.18 -2.26
C ALA A 97 -30.13 -20.14 -0.92
N TRP A 98 -30.35 -19.08 -0.14
CA TRP A 98 -29.54 -18.75 1.02
C TRP A 98 -29.60 -19.78 2.15
N ASP A 99 -30.77 -20.38 2.43
CA ASP A 99 -30.90 -21.42 3.46
C ASP A 99 -30.07 -22.67 3.12
N ALA A 100 -30.07 -23.07 1.86
CA ALA A 100 -29.26 -24.18 1.38
C ALA A 100 -27.76 -23.83 1.37
N ALA A 101 -27.43 -22.55 1.13
CA ALA A 101 -26.06 -22.07 1.22
C ALA A 101 -25.54 -22.13 2.67
N LEU A 102 -26.35 -21.69 3.64
CA LEU A 102 -26.02 -21.75 5.07
C LEU A 102 -25.79 -23.19 5.52
N ALA A 103 -26.71 -24.11 5.22
CA ALA A 103 -26.55 -25.52 5.57
C ALA A 103 -25.26 -26.15 4.98
N ALA A 104 -24.91 -25.77 3.75
CA ALA A 104 -23.67 -26.25 3.12
C ALA A 104 -22.41 -25.61 3.73
N TYR A 105 -22.44 -24.33 4.09
CA TYR A 105 -21.34 -23.67 4.79
C TYR A 105 -21.15 -24.21 6.21
N ASP A 106 -22.24 -24.50 6.92
CA ASP A 106 -22.19 -25.12 8.26
C ASP A 106 -21.59 -26.53 8.19
N ALA A 107 -21.96 -27.31 7.17
CA ALA A 107 -21.35 -28.61 6.92
C ALA A 107 -19.84 -28.49 6.62
N ALA A 108 -19.42 -27.49 5.84
CA ALA A 108 -18.00 -27.22 5.60
C ALA A 108 -17.27 -26.78 6.89
N ALA A 109 -17.89 -25.90 7.67
CA ALA A 109 -17.36 -25.39 8.93
C ALA A 109 -17.29 -26.46 10.04
N ALA A 110 -18.11 -27.51 9.95
CA ALA A 110 -18.06 -28.68 10.81
C ALA A 110 -16.89 -29.61 10.45
N LEU A 111 -16.54 -29.71 9.16
CA LEU A 111 -15.39 -30.51 8.69
C LEU A 111 -14.05 -29.83 8.99
N GLU A 112 -13.95 -28.51 8.77
CA GLU A 112 -12.75 -27.72 9.11
C GLU A 112 -13.10 -26.55 10.06
N PRO A 113 -13.21 -26.80 11.39
CA PRO A 113 -13.61 -25.79 12.36
C PRO A 113 -12.66 -24.60 12.51
N SER A 114 -11.38 -24.76 12.20
CA SER A 114 -10.37 -23.69 12.27
C SER A 114 -10.38 -22.78 11.04
N ARG A 115 -11.04 -23.18 9.93
CA ARG A 115 -11.04 -22.41 8.68
C ARG A 115 -12.11 -21.33 8.71
N LEU A 116 -11.68 -20.09 8.46
CA LEU A 116 -12.54 -18.92 8.52
C LEU A 116 -13.45 -18.76 7.30
N ALA A 117 -12.99 -19.19 6.11
CA ALA A 117 -13.69 -19.00 4.84
C ALA A 117 -15.19 -19.40 4.83
N PRO A 118 -15.62 -20.58 5.33
CA PRO A 118 -17.03 -20.96 5.33
C PRO A 118 -17.87 -20.09 6.29
N ARG A 119 -17.30 -19.64 7.41
CA ARG A 119 -17.99 -18.80 8.40
C ARG A 119 -18.14 -17.36 7.93
N LEU A 120 -17.15 -16.84 7.21
CA LEU A 120 -17.24 -15.55 6.54
C LEU A 120 -18.30 -15.58 5.43
N ALA A 121 -18.35 -16.65 4.63
CA ALA A 121 -19.36 -16.81 3.59
C ALA A 121 -20.77 -17.04 4.17
N ALA A 122 -20.87 -17.77 5.29
CA ALA A 122 -22.13 -17.94 6.02
C ALA A 122 -22.65 -16.61 6.59
N ALA A 123 -21.77 -15.73 7.09
CA ALA A 123 -22.19 -14.41 7.57
C ALA A 123 -22.83 -13.54 6.48
N GLU A 124 -22.35 -13.62 5.24
CA GLU A 124 -22.98 -12.94 4.10
C GLU A 124 -24.36 -13.53 3.77
N ALA A 125 -24.51 -14.84 3.84
CA ALA A 125 -25.81 -15.50 3.67
C ALA A 125 -26.78 -15.17 4.82
N LEU A 126 -26.31 -15.13 6.08
CA LEU A 126 -27.11 -14.74 7.25
C LEU A 126 -27.60 -13.29 7.14
N LEU A 127 -26.78 -12.38 6.61
CA LEU A 127 -27.20 -11.00 6.37
C LEU A 127 -28.43 -10.92 5.45
N ARG A 128 -28.59 -11.87 4.52
CA ARG A 128 -29.70 -11.92 3.56
C ARG A 128 -30.95 -12.62 4.11
N VAL A 129 -30.77 -13.59 5.01
CA VAL A 129 -31.87 -14.42 5.55
C VAL A 129 -32.40 -13.89 6.88
N GLU A 130 -31.49 -13.63 7.81
CA GLU A 130 -31.80 -13.34 9.21
C GLU A 130 -31.46 -11.89 9.60
N GLY A 131 -30.69 -11.18 8.76
CA GLY A 131 -30.37 -9.77 8.91
C GLY A 131 -29.04 -9.50 9.61
N ILE A 132 -28.82 -8.22 9.93
CA ILE A 132 -27.53 -7.68 10.39
C ILE A 132 -27.09 -8.29 11.73
N ASP A 133 -28.02 -8.57 12.63
CA ASP A 133 -27.69 -9.06 13.98
C ASP A 133 -27.12 -10.48 13.95
N ALA A 134 -27.73 -11.36 13.15
CA ALA A 134 -27.23 -12.73 12.94
C ALA A 134 -25.87 -12.72 12.22
N ALA A 135 -25.69 -11.86 11.22
CA ALA A 135 -24.40 -11.69 10.53
C ALA A 135 -23.31 -11.19 11.48
N ARG A 136 -23.63 -10.23 12.37
CA ARG A 136 -22.69 -9.71 13.38
C ARG A 136 -22.26 -10.82 14.34
N GLU A 137 -23.21 -11.59 14.87
CA GLU A 137 -22.91 -12.69 15.79
C GLU A 137 -22.07 -13.78 15.11
N ALA A 138 -22.35 -14.10 13.85
CA ALA A 138 -21.54 -15.05 13.08
C ALA A 138 -20.11 -14.55 12.85
N LEU A 139 -19.93 -13.26 12.54
CA LEU A 139 -18.61 -12.65 12.35
C LEU A 139 -17.86 -12.50 13.67
N GLN A 140 -18.57 -12.26 14.77
CA GLN A 140 -18.02 -12.27 16.12
C GLN A 140 -17.49 -13.67 16.47
N ARG A 141 -18.28 -14.72 16.26
CA ARG A 141 -17.85 -16.11 16.43
C ARG A 141 -16.68 -16.48 15.50
N ALA A 142 -16.64 -15.93 14.28
CA ALA A 142 -15.50 -16.12 13.38
C ALA A 142 -14.23 -15.40 13.88
N ALA A 143 -14.38 -14.20 14.48
CA ALA A 143 -13.27 -13.47 15.10
C ALA A 143 -12.76 -14.14 16.39
N GLU A 144 -13.58 -14.98 17.03
CA GLU A 144 -13.18 -15.79 18.19
C GLU A 144 -12.32 -17.00 17.80
N ILE A 145 -12.48 -17.53 16.58
CA ILE A 145 -11.70 -18.67 16.06
C ILE A 145 -10.26 -18.27 15.74
N ASP A 146 -10.06 -17.12 15.10
CA ASP A 146 -8.75 -16.51 14.95
C ASP A 146 -8.78 -15.02 15.31
N PRO A 147 -8.50 -14.69 16.58
CA PRO A 147 -8.49 -13.30 17.07
C PRO A 147 -7.48 -12.38 16.39
N ARG A 148 -6.55 -12.91 15.57
CA ARG A 148 -5.58 -12.15 14.78
C ARG A 148 -5.94 -12.02 13.31
N ALA A 149 -6.90 -12.79 12.82
CA ALA A 149 -7.37 -12.62 11.47
C ALA A 149 -8.13 -11.30 11.37
N ALA A 150 -7.64 -10.38 10.53
CA ALA A 150 -8.34 -9.14 10.24
C ALA A 150 -9.69 -9.38 9.55
N ALA A 151 -9.79 -10.47 8.76
CA ALA A 151 -10.91 -10.70 7.85
C ALA A 151 -12.31 -10.74 8.53
N PRO A 152 -12.54 -11.44 9.65
CA PRO A 152 -13.83 -11.39 10.36
C PRO A 152 -14.20 -10.01 10.91
N LEU A 153 -13.23 -9.29 11.48
CA LEU A 153 -13.44 -7.95 12.03
C LEU A 153 -13.69 -6.91 10.93
N VAL A 154 -12.99 -7.02 9.79
CA VAL A 154 -13.22 -6.19 8.59
C VAL A 154 -14.60 -6.48 7.99
N ALA A 155 -14.97 -7.75 7.87
CA ALA A 155 -16.30 -8.12 7.38
C ALA A 155 -17.40 -7.60 8.32
N ARG A 156 -17.19 -7.65 9.64
CA ARG A 156 -18.13 -7.12 10.64
C ARG A 156 -18.27 -5.61 10.50
N ALA A 157 -17.16 -4.89 10.39
CA ALA A 157 -17.17 -3.45 10.22
C ALA A 157 -17.90 -3.00 8.94
N ARG A 158 -17.82 -3.78 7.85
CA ARG A 158 -18.57 -3.55 6.60
C ARG A 158 -20.06 -3.81 6.73
N VAL A 159 -20.43 -4.91 7.41
CA VAL A 159 -21.84 -5.22 7.71
C VAL A 159 -22.45 -4.12 8.58
N GLU A 160 -21.72 -3.59 9.55
CA GLU A 160 -22.19 -2.49 10.40
C GLU A 160 -22.22 -1.14 9.68
N ALA A 161 -21.31 -0.90 8.73
CA ALA A 161 -21.34 0.30 7.88
C ALA A 161 -22.55 0.32 6.93
N THR A 162 -22.92 -0.83 6.37
CA THR A 162 -24.08 -0.97 5.47
C THR A 162 -25.42 -0.94 6.20
N ALA A 163 -25.43 -1.27 7.50
CA ALA A 163 -26.59 -1.25 8.38
C ALA A 163 -27.11 0.17 8.77
N GLY A 164 -26.44 1.24 8.33
CA GLY A 164 -26.90 2.62 8.54
C GLY A 164 -26.59 3.23 9.90
N GLY A 165 -25.80 2.55 10.75
CA GLY A 165 -25.35 3.07 12.04
C GLY A 165 -23.84 3.21 12.09
N GLY A 166 -23.30 4.37 11.70
CA GLY A 166 -21.84 4.54 11.66
C GLY A 166 -21.12 4.44 13.00
N GLY A 167 -21.84 4.52 14.13
CA GLY A 167 -21.29 4.20 15.45
C GLY A 167 -20.85 2.74 15.60
N GLY A 168 -21.55 1.79 14.96
CA GLY A 168 -21.15 0.38 14.95
C GLY A 168 -19.85 0.18 14.16
N ALA A 169 -19.82 0.70 12.93
CA ALA A 169 -18.63 0.64 12.08
C ALA A 169 -17.39 1.26 12.74
N VAL A 170 -17.54 2.42 13.38
CA VAL A 170 -16.44 3.08 14.13
C VAL A 170 -15.97 2.20 15.30
N ALA A 171 -16.89 1.60 16.07
CA ALA A 171 -16.53 0.71 17.17
C ALA A 171 -15.78 -0.54 16.67
N ALA A 172 -16.23 -1.15 15.58
CA ALA A 172 -15.57 -2.31 14.99
C ALA A 172 -14.19 -1.97 14.41
N TYR A 173 -14.03 -0.82 13.75
CA TYR A 173 -12.72 -0.38 13.25
C TYR A 173 -11.77 0.04 14.39
N ARG A 174 -12.27 0.65 15.48
CA ARG A 174 -11.47 0.92 16.68
C ARG A 174 -10.92 -0.37 17.28
N GLU A 175 -11.79 -1.36 17.50
CA GLU A 175 -11.40 -2.67 17.98
C GLU A 175 -10.39 -3.35 17.04
N LEU A 176 -10.57 -3.22 15.73
CA LEU A 176 -9.63 -3.74 14.73
C LEU A 176 -8.25 -3.06 14.84
N THR A 177 -8.20 -1.73 14.97
CA THR A 177 -6.93 -0.99 15.13
C THR A 177 -6.26 -1.23 16.48
N GLU A 178 -7.02 -1.53 17.52
CA GLU A 178 -6.48 -1.93 18.82
C GLU A 178 -5.90 -3.36 18.78
N ARG A 179 -6.56 -4.26 18.04
CA ARG A 179 -6.10 -5.66 17.88
C ARG A 179 -4.94 -5.79 16.89
N LEU A 180 -4.89 -4.94 15.86
CA LEU A 180 -3.89 -4.95 14.78
C LEU A 180 -3.30 -3.55 14.53
N PRO A 181 -2.55 -2.96 15.48
CA PRO A 181 -2.16 -1.54 15.47
C PRO A 181 -1.11 -1.15 14.41
N TYR A 182 -0.61 -2.10 13.62
CA TYR A 182 0.46 -1.88 12.63
C TYR A 182 -0.03 -2.00 11.18
N GLU A 183 -1.33 -2.15 10.96
CA GLU A 183 -1.91 -2.20 9.62
C GLU A 183 -2.52 -0.85 9.22
N ALA A 184 -1.74 -0.04 8.50
CA ALA A 184 -2.07 1.34 8.12
C ALA A 184 -3.42 1.49 7.37
N LYS A 185 -3.84 0.44 6.65
CA LYS A 185 -5.11 0.42 5.91
C LYS A 185 -6.33 0.59 6.84
N HIS A 186 -6.35 -0.09 7.98
CA HIS A 186 -7.50 -0.07 8.90
C HIS A 186 -7.58 1.23 9.70
N MET A 187 -6.43 1.83 10.01
CA MET A 187 -6.36 3.17 10.59
C MET A 187 -6.89 4.25 9.64
N ALA A 188 -6.64 4.10 8.33
CA ALA A 188 -7.19 5.01 7.31
C ALA A 188 -8.71 4.87 7.16
N GLU A 189 -9.25 3.65 7.20
CA GLU A 189 -10.71 3.39 7.13
C GLU A 189 -11.42 3.90 8.41
N LEU A 190 -10.81 3.73 9.59
CA LEU A 190 -11.30 4.35 10.83
C LEU A 190 -11.29 5.88 10.76
N ALA A 191 -10.19 6.48 10.30
CA ALA A 191 -10.06 7.92 10.18
C ALA A 191 -11.10 8.50 9.21
N ALA A 192 -11.36 7.84 8.09
CA ALA A 192 -12.40 8.27 7.14
C ALA A 192 -13.80 8.27 7.76
N LEU A 193 -14.14 7.24 8.56
CA LEU A 193 -15.42 7.16 9.26
C LEU A 193 -15.54 8.22 10.37
N LEU A 194 -14.46 8.49 11.11
CA LEU A 194 -14.42 9.54 12.14
C LEU A 194 -14.52 10.94 11.55
N VAL A 195 -13.95 11.17 10.36
CA VAL A 195 -14.09 12.43 9.60
C VAL A 195 -15.53 12.62 9.12
N ALA A 196 -16.18 11.55 8.66
CA ALA A 196 -17.59 11.57 8.26
C ALA A 196 -18.54 11.74 9.47
N GLN A 197 -18.11 11.39 10.68
CA GLN A 197 -18.92 11.38 11.90
C GLN A 197 -18.18 12.04 13.07
N PRO A 198 -18.03 13.38 13.04
CA PRO A 198 -17.22 14.12 14.02
C PRO A 198 -17.73 13.98 15.46
N GLU A 199 -19.01 13.63 15.66
CA GLU A 199 -19.58 13.33 16.98
C GLU A 199 -19.01 12.03 17.60
N GLU A 200 -18.71 11.02 16.78
CA GLU A 200 -18.05 9.77 17.23
C GLU A 200 -16.57 9.98 17.52
N ALA A 201 -15.92 10.93 16.85
CA ALA A 201 -14.53 11.32 17.13
C ALA A 201 -14.35 11.98 18.51
N ARG A 202 -15.41 12.64 19.00
CA ARG A 202 -15.44 13.32 20.31
C ARG A 202 -15.82 12.40 21.46
N ARG A 203 -16.36 11.21 21.19
CA ARG A 203 -16.66 10.21 22.22
C ARG A 203 -15.35 9.62 22.74
N PRO A 204 -15.02 9.79 24.03
CA PRO A 204 -13.85 9.15 24.61
C PRO A 204 -14.01 7.63 24.51
N ALA A 205 -12.92 6.93 24.20
CA ALA A 205 -12.86 5.48 24.35
C ALA A 205 -13.36 5.14 25.75
N THR A 206 -14.40 4.33 25.85
CA THR A 206 -15.11 4.10 27.11
C THR A 206 -14.13 3.71 28.23
N PRO A 207 -14.14 4.41 29.38
CA PRO A 207 -13.25 4.12 30.49
C PRO A 207 -13.85 2.96 31.30
N ASN A 208 -13.33 1.76 31.08
CA ASN A 208 -13.46 0.68 32.05
C ASN A 208 -12.06 0.30 32.57
N ALA A 209 -11.43 1.25 33.26
CA ALA A 209 -10.59 1.02 34.45
C ALA A 209 -10.09 2.36 35.03
N THR A 210 -10.19 2.46 36.35
CA THR A 210 -10.04 3.60 37.28
C THR A 210 -8.65 4.25 37.41
N PRO A 211 -8.53 5.45 38.06
CA PRO A 211 -7.63 6.53 37.64
C PRO A 211 -6.52 6.98 38.64
N THR A 212 -5.55 7.77 38.12
CA THR A 212 -4.83 8.95 38.73
C THR A 212 -3.75 8.76 39.84
N PRO A 213 -2.90 9.77 40.20
CA PRO A 213 -2.25 10.90 39.47
C PRO A 213 -0.74 11.14 39.92
N PRO A 214 -0.12 12.35 40.01
CA PRO A 214 0.96 12.81 39.12
C PRO A 214 2.25 13.36 39.81
N CYS A 215 3.17 13.94 39.00
CA CYS A 215 4.28 14.88 39.35
C CYS A 215 5.60 14.28 39.91
N PRO A 216 6.77 14.97 39.93
CA PRO A 216 7.17 16.28 39.37
C PRO A 216 8.55 16.30 38.62
N LEU A 217 8.86 17.42 37.94
CA LEU A 217 10.14 17.83 37.29
C LEU A 217 11.35 17.84 38.28
N PRO A 218 12.66 17.89 37.88
CA PRO A 218 13.23 18.65 36.73
C PRO A 218 14.42 18.02 35.95
N LEU A 219 14.71 18.57 34.76
CA LEU A 219 15.93 18.34 33.97
C LEU A 219 17.04 19.34 34.38
N PRO A 220 18.31 18.93 34.50
CA PRO A 220 19.47 19.83 34.36
C PRO A 220 20.27 19.58 33.08
N GLU A 221 20.93 20.65 32.64
CA GLU A 221 21.44 20.94 31.30
C GLU A 221 22.74 20.23 30.86
N ALA A 222 22.89 20.23 29.54
CA ALA A 222 23.93 19.80 28.61
C ALA A 222 25.42 19.97 28.94
N ALA A 223 26.25 19.09 28.33
CA ALA A 223 27.47 19.41 27.55
C ALA A 223 27.93 18.12 26.80
N ALA A 224 27.68 17.90 25.49
CA ALA A 224 28.26 18.46 24.26
C ALA A 224 29.62 17.82 23.81
N TYR A 225 29.58 16.98 22.76
CA TYR A 225 30.68 16.62 21.84
C TYR A 225 30.51 17.43 20.52
N PRO A 226 31.58 17.75 19.78
CA PRO A 226 31.52 18.65 18.62
C PRO A 226 30.89 17.93 17.41
N GLY A 227 29.83 18.53 16.87
CA GLY A 227 29.02 17.99 15.76
C GLY A 227 27.51 17.96 16.03
N ALA A 228 27.07 18.18 17.27
CA ALA A 228 25.66 18.41 17.60
C ALA A 228 25.34 19.92 17.56
N PRO A 229 24.13 20.32 17.10
CA PRO A 229 23.73 21.73 17.06
C PRO A 229 23.77 22.32 18.47
N THR A 230 24.47 23.44 18.62
CA THR A 230 24.57 24.20 19.87
C THR A 230 23.24 24.86 20.22
N ALA A 231 23.08 25.33 21.46
CA ALA A 231 21.97 26.21 21.82
C ALA A 231 21.93 27.49 20.96
N ALA A 232 23.05 27.90 20.35
CA ALA A 232 23.07 28.96 19.34
C ALA A 232 22.54 28.49 17.97
N ASP A 233 22.65 27.21 17.62
CA ASP A 233 22.09 26.62 16.40
C ASP A 233 20.59 26.33 16.54
N ALA A 234 20.15 25.92 17.74
CA ALA A 234 18.73 25.86 18.09
C ALA A 234 18.13 27.27 18.24
N ALA A 235 18.90 28.24 18.77
CA ALA A 235 18.50 29.64 18.78
C ALA A 235 18.52 30.25 17.36
N ALA A 236 19.40 29.82 16.45
CA ALA A 236 19.41 30.25 15.05
C ALA A 236 18.22 29.67 14.26
N ALA A 237 17.84 28.43 14.55
CA ALA A 237 16.61 27.83 14.04
C ALA A 237 15.34 28.45 14.66
N ALA A 238 15.40 28.94 15.90
CA ALA A 238 14.33 29.70 16.54
C ALA A 238 14.30 31.18 16.11
N LEU A 239 15.44 31.80 15.80
CA LEU A 239 15.58 33.14 15.21
C LEU A 239 15.19 33.15 13.74
N ALA A 240 15.36 32.04 13.02
CA ALA A 240 14.81 31.83 11.68
C ALA A 240 13.26 31.74 11.68
N LEU A 241 12.64 31.70 12.87
CA LEU A 241 11.19 31.74 13.08
C LEU A 241 10.68 33.08 13.65
N ASP A 242 11.51 34.13 13.74
CA ASP A 242 11.08 35.49 14.10
C ASP A 242 11.61 36.53 13.07
N PRO A 243 10.77 37.37 12.42
CA PRO A 243 11.19 38.22 11.30
C PRO A 243 12.11 39.41 11.64
N THR A 244 12.77 39.48 12.80
CA THR A 244 13.53 40.68 13.18
C THR A 244 14.86 40.40 13.92
N THR A 245 15.92 41.11 13.46
CA THR A 245 17.22 41.43 14.10
C THR A 245 18.46 40.53 13.96
N SER A 246 19.60 41.16 13.59
CA SER A 246 20.97 40.65 13.60
C SER A 246 21.73 41.04 14.88
N LEU A 247 22.83 40.36 15.23
CA LEU A 247 23.74 40.78 16.31
C LEU A 247 25.23 40.73 15.91
N PRO A 248 26.10 41.58 16.55
CA PRO A 248 27.36 42.03 15.96
C PRO A 248 28.64 41.29 16.46
N PRO A 249 29.80 41.56 15.83
CA PRO A 249 31.03 40.76 15.93
C PRO A 249 31.70 40.65 17.32
N ALA A 250 31.33 41.49 18.28
CA ALA A 250 32.02 41.55 19.58
C ALA A 250 31.78 40.32 20.48
N VAL A 251 30.73 39.53 20.21
CA VAL A 251 30.33 38.38 21.05
C VAL A 251 31.09 37.09 20.68
N ARG A 252 31.70 37.02 19.49
CA ARG A 252 32.37 35.80 18.96
C ARG A 252 33.75 35.52 19.58
N ALA A 253 34.32 36.46 20.33
CA ALA A 253 35.70 36.37 20.82
C ALA A 253 35.89 35.69 22.19
N LEU A 254 34.84 35.17 22.83
CA LEU A 254 34.87 34.85 24.27
C LEU A 254 34.76 33.35 24.66
N LEU A 255 34.92 32.36 23.77
CA LEU A 255 34.78 30.93 24.16
C LEU A 255 35.99 30.03 23.79
N PRO A 256 36.44 29.07 24.67
CA PRO A 256 37.72 28.34 24.54
C PRO A 256 37.61 26.86 24.09
N SER A 257 38.73 26.26 23.66
CA SER A 257 38.85 24.94 22.98
C SER A 257 38.97 23.70 23.90
N PRO A 258 38.54 22.47 23.49
CA PRO A 258 38.59 21.24 24.30
C PRO A 258 39.72 20.21 23.97
N PRO A 259 40.02 19.21 24.86
CA PRO A 259 41.17 18.27 24.80
C PRO A 259 40.82 16.82 24.31
N PRO A 260 41.79 15.88 24.17
CA PRO A 260 41.61 14.62 23.41
C PRO A 260 41.25 13.36 24.24
N PRO A 261 40.80 12.23 23.62
CA PRO A 261 40.20 11.07 24.30
C PRO A 261 41.13 9.82 24.47
N PRO A 262 40.81 8.85 25.37
CA PRO A 262 41.56 7.59 25.57
C PRO A 262 40.89 6.31 24.98
N THR A 263 41.65 5.20 24.93
CA THR A 263 41.41 3.90 24.26
C THR A 263 40.79 2.78 25.14
N PRO A 264 40.11 1.74 24.59
CA PRO A 264 39.45 0.67 25.37
C PRO A 264 40.16 -0.71 25.34
N SER A 265 39.97 -1.53 26.38
CA SER A 265 40.20 -2.99 26.38
C SER A 265 38.97 -3.75 26.93
N ALA A 266 38.73 -4.96 26.40
CA ALA A 266 37.63 -5.84 26.76
C ALA A 266 38.10 -6.95 27.72
N SER A 267 37.53 -7.02 28.92
CA SER A 267 37.41 -8.22 29.79
C SER A 267 36.94 -7.77 31.18
N ALA A 268 35.62 -7.71 31.40
CA ALA A 268 34.98 -7.76 32.73
C ALA A 268 33.46 -7.52 32.61
N ALA A 269 32.66 -8.56 32.36
CA ALA A 269 31.22 -8.52 32.65
C ALA A 269 30.66 -9.93 32.91
N ALA A 270 31.36 -10.73 33.72
CA ALA A 270 30.73 -11.77 34.52
C ALA A 270 30.41 -11.16 35.89
N ALA A 271 29.18 -10.68 36.09
CA ALA A 271 28.74 -10.17 37.39
C ALA A 271 27.25 -10.43 37.62
N SER A 272 26.97 -11.48 38.40
CA SER A 272 25.77 -11.76 39.23
C SER A 272 24.40 -11.33 38.70
N LEU A 273 23.53 -12.34 38.43
CA LEU A 273 22.08 -12.14 38.32
C LEU A 273 21.57 -11.24 39.46
N PRO A 274 20.94 -10.10 39.17
CA PRO A 274 20.53 -9.17 40.20
C PRO A 274 19.42 -9.80 41.06
N ARG A 275 19.77 -10.36 42.23
CA ARG A 275 18.89 -10.95 43.28
C ARG A 275 17.91 -12.05 42.78
N GLY A 276 18.33 -13.31 42.85
CA GLY A 276 17.48 -14.52 42.77
C GLY A 276 17.31 -15.12 41.36
N PRO A 277 17.14 -16.45 41.21
CA PRO A 277 17.00 -17.13 39.91
C PRO A 277 15.83 -16.63 39.05
N CYS A 278 14.76 -16.08 39.65
CA CYS A 278 13.64 -15.50 38.89
C CYS A 278 13.83 -14.03 38.49
N ALA A 279 14.99 -13.43 38.76
CA ALA A 279 15.28 -12.05 38.35
C ALA A 279 15.16 -11.81 36.84
N LEU A 280 15.35 -12.86 36.03
CA LEU A 280 15.22 -12.81 34.57
C LEU A 280 13.79 -12.44 34.10
N LEU A 281 12.77 -12.61 34.94
CA LEU A 281 11.37 -12.31 34.59
C LEU A 281 10.90 -10.93 35.05
N ARG A 282 11.74 -10.10 35.69
CA ARG A 282 11.33 -8.79 36.24
C ARG A 282 10.71 -7.83 35.25
N HIS A 283 11.10 -7.92 33.98
CA HIS A 283 10.59 -7.07 32.90
C HIS A 283 9.48 -7.75 32.07
N HIS A 284 9.01 -8.93 32.51
CA HIS A 284 7.98 -9.72 31.85
C HIS A 284 6.73 -9.85 32.75
N PRO A 285 5.84 -8.83 32.74
CA PRO A 285 4.67 -8.78 33.62
C PRO A 285 3.70 -9.94 33.42
N SER A 286 3.77 -10.65 32.29
CA SER A 286 2.92 -11.81 32.00
C SER A 286 3.38 -13.12 32.64
N LEU A 287 4.67 -13.24 32.98
CA LEU A 287 5.22 -14.46 33.57
C LEU A 287 5.69 -14.26 35.01
N ALA A 288 6.10 -13.04 35.38
CA ALA A 288 6.54 -12.71 36.73
C ALA A 288 5.54 -13.09 37.84
N PRO A 289 4.20 -12.92 37.68
CA PRO A 289 3.23 -13.29 38.72
C PRO A 289 3.15 -14.80 38.98
N PHE A 290 3.56 -15.62 38.01
CA PHE A 290 3.49 -17.08 38.08
C PHE A 290 4.84 -17.72 38.44
N ALA A 291 5.86 -16.90 38.66
CA ALA A 291 7.23 -17.31 38.90
C ALA A 291 7.51 -17.54 40.40
N ARG A 292 8.17 -18.65 40.72
CA ARG A 292 8.67 -18.99 42.06
C ARG A 292 10.08 -19.57 41.96
N GLU A 293 10.87 -19.33 42.99
CA GLU A 293 12.19 -19.98 43.09
C GLU A 293 12.00 -21.42 43.57
N ALA A 294 12.57 -22.37 42.84
CA ALA A 294 12.59 -23.79 43.18
C ALA A 294 14.00 -24.22 43.63
N GLU A 295 14.10 -25.38 44.27
CA GLU A 295 15.39 -25.94 44.71
C GLU A 295 16.37 -26.07 43.54
N GLY A 296 17.65 -25.81 43.81
CA GLY A 296 18.71 -25.90 42.80
C GLY A 296 18.87 -24.66 41.90
N GLY A 297 18.30 -23.51 42.26
CA GLY A 297 18.48 -22.26 41.49
C GLY A 297 17.63 -22.18 40.22
N VAL A 298 16.52 -22.93 40.19
CA VAL A 298 15.57 -22.94 39.06
C VAL A 298 14.51 -21.87 39.27
N CYS A 299 14.25 -21.06 38.25
CA CYS A 299 13.04 -20.25 38.22
C CYS A 299 11.90 -21.08 37.64
N GLU A 300 10.90 -21.42 38.45
CA GLU A 300 9.74 -22.18 38.00
C GLU A 300 8.54 -21.26 37.79
N VAL A 301 7.95 -21.30 36.61
CA VAL A 301 6.74 -20.57 36.22
C VAL A 301 5.61 -21.57 36.05
N SER A 302 4.60 -21.47 36.90
CA SER A 302 3.41 -22.34 36.84
C SER A 302 2.22 -21.55 36.26
N LEU A 303 1.91 -21.78 34.99
CA LEU A 303 0.78 -21.09 34.34
C LEU A 303 -0.56 -21.64 34.85
N PRO A 304 -1.64 -20.83 34.79
CA PRO A 304 -2.98 -21.30 35.11
C PRO A 304 -3.40 -22.40 34.13
N ALA A 305 -3.88 -23.53 34.66
CA ALA A 305 -4.17 -24.72 33.86
C ALA A 305 -5.24 -24.45 32.80
N GLY A 306 -4.95 -24.78 31.54
CA GLY A 306 -5.88 -24.63 30.42
C GLY A 306 -6.15 -23.19 29.96
N GLU A 307 -5.55 -22.17 30.59
CA GLU A 307 -5.76 -20.77 30.21
C GLU A 307 -4.75 -20.28 29.18
N THR A 308 -5.12 -19.24 28.44
CA THR A 308 -4.22 -18.54 27.51
C THR A 308 -3.58 -17.33 28.20
N THR A 309 -2.27 -17.39 28.41
CA THR A 309 -1.47 -16.25 28.87
C THR A 309 -0.87 -15.55 27.66
N ARG A 310 -1.22 -14.28 27.44
CA ARG A 310 -0.57 -13.45 26.40
C ARG A 310 0.77 -12.92 26.92
N LEU A 311 1.85 -13.22 26.23
CA LEU A 311 3.19 -12.74 26.54
C LEU A 311 3.30 -11.26 26.17
N HIS A 312 3.32 -10.40 27.18
CA HIS A 312 3.63 -8.98 27.03
C HIS A 312 5.10 -8.80 27.37
N SER A 313 5.92 -8.63 26.34
CA SER A 313 7.31 -8.26 26.49
C SER A 313 7.47 -6.78 26.17
N ARG A 314 8.11 -6.02 27.07
CA ARG A 314 8.58 -4.66 26.74
C ARG A 314 9.83 -4.67 25.84
N GLN A 315 10.36 -5.87 25.56
CA GLN A 315 11.55 -6.07 24.74
C GLN A 315 11.21 -6.89 23.48
N PRO A 316 11.80 -6.56 22.32
CA PRO A 316 11.51 -7.23 21.05
C PRO A 316 12.00 -8.69 20.96
N ARG A 317 12.85 -9.13 21.90
CA ARG A 317 13.60 -10.41 21.86
C ARG A 317 12.97 -11.60 22.62
N GLY A 318 11.77 -11.46 23.18
CA GLY A 318 11.19 -12.48 24.07
C GLY A 318 11.91 -12.56 25.43
N VAL A 319 11.70 -13.64 26.18
CA VAL A 319 12.31 -13.86 27.50
C VAL A 319 13.71 -14.47 27.32
N LEU A 320 14.74 -13.77 27.81
CA LEU A 320 16.12 -14.25 27.80
C LEU A 320 16.40 -15.13 29.02
N VAL A 321 16.81 -16.38 28.80
CA VAL A 321 17.37 -17.27 29.81
C VAL A 321 18.89 -17.10 29.79
N PRO A 322 19.48 -16.46 30.82
CA PRO A 322 20.91 -16.13 30.83
C PRO A 322 21.80 -17.35 31.12
N PRO A 323 23.12 -17.24 30.93
CA PRO A 323 24.06 -18.32 31.19
C PRO A 323 23.96 -18.89 32.61
N GLY A 324 23.92 -20.22 32.73
CA GLY A 324 23.83 -20.93 34.00
C GLY A 324 22.48 -20.85 34.72
N ALA A 325 21.48 -20.19 34.14
CA ALA A 325 20.12 -20.15 34.69
C ALA A 325 19.25 -21.27 34.11
N THR A 326 18.36 -21.81 34.95
CA THR A 326 17.31 -22.74 34.51
C THR A 326 15.95 -22.10 34.65
N LEU A 327 15.21 -21.98 33.55
CA LEU A 327 13.81 -21.56 33.53
C LEU A 327 12.93 -22.78 33.26
N ARG A 328 12.04 -23.11 34.19
CA ARG A 328 11.05 -24.19 34.04
C ARG A 328 9.65 -23.61 33.90
N LEU A 329 9.01 -23.85 32.76
CA LEU A 329 7.61 -23.49 32.51
C LEU A 329 6.72 -24.73 32.59
N VAL A 330 5.80 -24.74 33.54
CA VAL A 330 4.79 -25.80 33.72
C VAL A 330 3.42 -25.23 33.32
N GLY A 331 2.95 -25.62 32.14
CA GLY A 331 1.71 -25.10 31.55
C GLY A 331 0.43 -25.79 32.02
N ARG A 332 0.47 -27.09 32.34
CA ARG A 332 -0.74 -27.89 32.66
C ARG A 332 -1.88 -27.72 31.61
N GLY A 333 -1.53 -27.71 30.33
CA GLY A 333 -2.44 -27.48 29.20
C GLY A 333 -2.65 -26.00 28.84
N ALA A 334 -1.95 -25.08 29.49
CA ALA A 334 -2.03 -23.64 29.18
C ALA A 334 -1.44 -23.31 27.81
N THR A 335 -1.91 -22.22 27.23
CA THR A 335 -1.34 -21.61 26.01
C THR A 335 -0.57 -20.35 26.36
N LEU A 336 0.69 -20.25 25.92
CA LEU A 336 1.48 -19.02 25.96
C LEU A 336 1.54 -18.42 24.55
N ASP A 337 0.88 -17.27 24.38
CA ASP A 337 0.69 -16.63 23.07
C ASP A 337 1.50 -15.33 22.94
N ALA A 338 2.40 -15.26 21.96
CA ALA A 338 3.34 -14.15 21.78
C ALA A 338 2.88 -13.00 20.87
N GLY A 339 1.59 -12.93 20.49
CA GLY A 339 1.08 -11.71 19.85
C GLY A 339 1.36 -11.59 18.35
N GLY A 340 2.24 -12.41 17.77
CA GLY A 340 2.92 -12.10 16.52
C GLY A 340 3.90 -10.91 16.65
N ALA A 341 4.13 -10.45 17.89
CA ALA A 341 4.87 -9.24 18.22
C ALA A 341 6.34 -9.54 18.57
N SER A 342 6.63 -10.71 19.13
CA SER A 342 7.99 -11.17 19.45
C SER A 342 8.08 -12.70 19.44
N ARG A 343 9.29 -13.25 19.59
CA ARG A 343 9.47 -14.67 19.98
C ARG A 343 9.15 -14.88 21.46
N HIS A 344 9.04 -16.14 21.90
CA HIS A 344 8.80 -16.49 23.30
C HIS A 344 10.08 -16.50 24.13
N PHE A 345 11.11 -17.23 23.68
CA PHE A 345 12.31 -17.47 24.49
C PHE A 345 13.61 -17.41 23.66
N VAL A 346 14.65 -16.86 24.29
CA VAL A 346 16.05 -16.99 23.86
C VAL A 346 16.83 -17.63 24.99
N VAL A 347 17.62 -18.66 24.69
CA VAL A 347 18.43 -19.35 25.70
C VAL A 347 19.90 -19.14 25.38
N ALA A 348 20.61 -18.50 26.30
CA ALA A 348 22.04 -18.23 26.20
C ALA A 348 22.88 -19.48 26.49
N GLU A 349 24.18 -19.38 26.21
CA GLU A 349 25.15 -20.45 26.46
C GLU A 349 25.09 -20.97 27.90
N GLY A 350 24.94 -22.28 28.08
CA GLY A 350 24.79 -22.93 29.38
C GLY A 350 23.47 -22.65 30.11
N GLY A 351 22.52 -21.94 29.49
CA GLY A 351 21.16 -21.78 29.98
C GLY A 351 20.30 -23.02 29.66
N VAL A 352 19.31 -23.30 30.52
CA VAL A 352 18.40 -24.44 30.38
C VAL A 352 16.95 -23.97 30.40
N LEU A 353 16.21 -24.29 29.33
CA LEU A 353 14.77 -24.05 29.23
C LEU A 353 14.01 -25.38 29.31
N GLN A 354 13.21 -25.56 30.37
CA GLN A 354 12.37 -26.73 30.58
C GLN A 354 10.90 -26.37 30.35
N LEU A 355 10.24 -26.97 29.36
CA LEU A 355 8.85 -26.74 29.01
C LEU A 355 8.03 -28.02 29.27
N ARG A 356 6.93 -27.92 30.02
CA ARG A 356 6.06 -29.07 30.33
C ARG A 356 4.58 -28.74 30.17
N GLY A 357 3.88 -29.48 29.31
CA GLY A 357 2.43 -29.39 29.19
C GLY A 357 1.95 -28.00 28.78
N VAL A 358 2.55 -27.38 27.77
CA VAL A 358 2.25 -25.99 27.35
C VAL A 358 2.15 -25.88 25.82
N THR A 359 1.28 -25.00 25.34
CA THR A 359 1.20 -24.64 23.92
C THR A 359 1.89 -23.29 23.69
N LEU A 360 2.93 -23.24 22.87
CA LEU A 360 3.58 -22.01 22.44
C LEU A 360 3.06 -21.60 21.05
N THR A 361 2.37 -20.47 20.97
CA THR A 361 1.79 -20.01 19.71
C THR A 361 2.04 -18.54 19.38
N GLY A 362 2.03 -18.21 18.09
CA GLY A 362 2.09 -16.83 17.63
C GLY A 362 3.44 -16.16 17.85
N GLY A 363 4.51 -16.93 18.01
CA GLY A 363 5.87 -16.42 18.08
C GLY A 363 6.34 -15.94 16.72
N ARG A 364 7.02 -14.79 16.67
CA ARG A 364 7.54 -14.21 15.43
C ARG A 364 8.98 -13.74 15.59
N ALA A 365 9.87 -14.25 14.73
CA ALA A 365 11.22 -13.75 14.55
C ALA A 365 11.32 -13.05 13.17
N MET A 366 11.71 -11.77 13.17
CA MET A 366 11.77 -10.97 11.94
C MET A 366 13.06 -11.20 11.15
N LEU A 367 14.22 -11.15 11.80
CA LEU A 367 15.55 -11.22 11.16
C LEU A 367 16.41 -12.38 11.71
N SER A 368 15.79 -13.34 12.38
CA SER A 368 16.44 -14.42 13.14
C SER A 368 15.66 -15.74 13.01
N SER A 369 16.28 -16.84 13.42
CA SER A 369 15.76 -18.23 13.36
C SER A 369 15.03 -18.62 14.65
N GLY A 370 14.05 -19.53 14.62
CA GLY A 370 13.31 -19.92 15.83
C GLY A 370 12.24 -18.90 16.21
N GLY A 371 11.04 -19.03 15.62
CA GLY A 371 9.91 -18.12 15.86
C GLY A 371 9.36 -18.19 17.30
N ALA A 372 9.44 -19.35 17.95
CA ALA A 372 9.09 -19.53 19.36
C ALA A 372 10.33 -19.54 20.26
N VAL A 373 11.31 -20.39 19.95
CA VAL A 373 12.51 -20.60 20.79
C VAL A 373 13.78 -20.55 19.94
N PHE A 374 14.74 -19.78 20.42
CA PHE A 374 16.09 -19.72 19.85
C PHE A 374 17.15 -20.14 20.87
N LEU A 375 18.02 -21.07 20.49
CA LEU A 375 19.05 -21.68 21.35
C LEU A 375 20.45 -21.33 20.85
N LEU A 376 21.22 -20.66 21.71
CA LEU A 376 22.63 -20.32 21.47
C LEU A 376 23.55 -21.52 21.77
N PRO A 377 24.83 -21.50 21.32
CA PRO A 377 25.76 -22.60 21.53
C PRO A 377 25.86 -23.04 22.99
N GLY A 378 25.77 -24.35 23.26
CA GLY A 378 25.79 -24.91 24.61
C GLY A 378 24.51 -24.72 25.42
N ALA A 379 23.45 -24.12 24.86
CA ALA A 379 22.14 -24.06 25.51
C ALA A 379 21.41 -25.41 25.48
N THR A 380 20.41 -25.57 26.35
CA THR A 380 19.57 -26.78 26.40
C THR A 380 18.09 -26.46 26.41
N LEU A 381 17.32 -27.12 25.55
CA LEU A 381 15.86 -27.16 25.57
C LEU A 381 15.37 -28.57 25.95
N GLU A 382 14.58 -28.66 27.01
CA GLU A 382 13.86 -29.87 27.42
C GLU A 382 12.35 -29.62 27.30
N ALA A 383 11.72 -30.17 26.27
CA ALA A 383 10.29 -30.04 26.02
C ALA A 383 9.59 -31.38 26.24
N THR A 384 8.57 -31.41 27.09
CA THR A 384 7.74 -32.60 27.34
C THR A 384 6.26 -32.24 27.27
N ASP A 385 5.48 -32.92 26.43
CA ASP A 385 4.05 -32.63 26.24
C ASP A 385 3.82 -31.17 25.77
N VAL A 386 4.58 -30.69 24.80
CA VAL A 386 4.56 -29.29 24.31
C VAL A 386 4.04 -29.20 22.89
N THR A 387 3.14 -28.24 22.62
CA THR A 387 2.69 -27.93 21.25
C THR A 387 3.27 -26.60 20.78
N PHE A 388 4.02 -26.61 19.69
CA PHE A 388 4.49 -25.40 19.00
C PHE A 388 3.61 -25.16 17.78
N SER A 389 2.74 -24.14 17.83
CA SER A 389 1.76 -23.91 16.76
C SER A 389 1.78 -22.50 16.20
N ARG A 390 1.74 -22.31 14.87
CA ARG A 390 1.64 -20.99 14.21
C ARG A 390 2.76 -20.02 14.61
N ASN A 391 4.00 -20.51 14.65
CA ASN A 391 5.19 -19.68 14.88
C ASN A 391 5.93 -19.41 13.56
N ARG A 392 6.51 -18.22 13.42
CA ARG A 392 7.07 -17.76 12.15
C ARG A 392 8.48 -17.19 12.26
N ALA A 393 9.39 -17.68 11.43
CA ALA A 393 10.70 -17.08 11.16
C ALA A 393 10.69 -16.41 9.78
N VAL A 394 10.49 -15.08 9.76
CA VAL A 394 10.25 -14.28 8.54
C VAL A 394 11.50 -14.16 7.66
N PHE A 395 12.70 -14.18 8.24
CA PHE A 395 13.98 -14.26 7.52
C PHE A 395 14.93 -15.17 8.30
N GLY A 396 14.50 -16.41 8.57
CA GLY A 396 15.26 -17.39 9.36
C GLY A 396 14.87 -18.83 9.06
N SER A 397 15.51 -19.76 9.77
CA SER A 397 15.27 -21.21 9.73
C SER A 397 14.61 -21.67 11.03
N GLY A 398 13.94 -22.83 11.05
CA GLY A 398 13.29 -23.36 12.24
C GLY A 398 12.08 -22.51 12.66
N GLY A 399 10.94 -22.64 11.96
CA GLY A 399 9.78 -21.76 12.16
C GLY A 399 9.29 -21.70 13.62
N ALA A 400 9.42 -22.79 14.37
CA ALA A 400 9.21 -22.83 15.81
C ALA A 400 10.52 -22.78 16.61
N VAL A 401 11.45 -23.71 16.35
CA VAL A 401 12.65 -23.89 17.17
C VAL A 401 13.90 -23.90 16.29
N ALA A 402 14.90 -23.12 16.68
CA ALA A 402 16.22 -23.17 16.06
C ALA A 402 17.33 -23.39 17.11
N SER A 403 18.20 -24.36 16.81
CA SER A 403 19.34 -24.79 17.62
C SER A 403 20.66 -24.60 16.87
N ARG A 404 21.63 -23.97 17.53
CA ARG A 404 22.98 -23.76 17.01
C ARG A 404 24.00 -24.28 18.02
N GLY A 405 24.48 -25.52 17.85
CA GLY A 405 25.40 -26.16 18.80
C GLY A 405 24.76 -26.40 20.17
N ALA A 406 23.44 -26.58 20.22
CA ALA A 406 22.65 -26.71 21.43
C ALA A 406 21.90 -28.05 21.49
N ALA A 407 21.53 -28.47 22.70
CA ALA A 407 20.79 -29.70 22.92
C ALA A 407 19.28 -29.44 22.87
N VAL A 408 18.57 -30.19 22.03
CA VAL A 408 17.10 -30.19 21.96
C VAL A 408 16.59 -31.57 22.29
N LEU A 409 15.90 -31.69 23.42
CA LEU A 409 15.22 -32.90 23.87
C LEU A 409 13.72 -32.65 23.83
N ALA A 410 13.00 -33.30 22.92
CA ALA A 410 11.56 -33.18 22.78
C ALA A 410 10.87 -34.54 22.91
N GLU A 411 9.96 -34.66 23.88
CA GLU A 411 9.20 -35.87 24.17
C GLU A 411 7.70 -35.57 24.15
N ARG A 412 6.92 -36.29 23.33
CA ARG A 412 5.47 -36.09 23.16
C ARG A 412 5.11 -34.66 22.75
N CYS A 413 5.83 -34.11 21.77
CA CYS A 413 5.61 -32.74 21.29
C CYS A 413 4.91 -32.70 19.92
N ALA A 414 4.23 -31.60 19.61
CA ALA A 414 3.60 -31.39 18.31
C ALA A 414 4.05 -30.06 17.69
N PHE A 415 4.40 -30.06 16.41
CA PHE A 415 4.76 -28.86 15.64
C PHE A 415 3.74 -28.64 14.53
N LEU A 416 2.90 -27.63 14.69
CA LEU A 416 1.71 -27.40 13.87
C LEU A 416 1.77 -26.03 13.16
N ASP A 417 1.60 -25.98 11.84
CA ASP A 417 1.46 -24.73 11.07
C ASP A 417 2.58 -23.69 11.29
N ASN A 418 3.83 -24.13 11.48
CA ASN A 418 4.97 -23.22 11.64
C ASN A 418 5.58 -22.86 10.27
N GLU A 419 6.10 -21.64 10.12
CA GLU A 419 6.59 -21.14 8.83
C GLU A 419 8.01 -20.56 8.95
N ALA A 420 8.89 -20.92 8.02
CA ALA A 420 10.24 -20.37 7.90
C ALA A 420 10.54 -19.91 6.47
N THR A 421 11.22 -18.78 6.30
CA THR A 421 11.61 -18.33 4.95
C THR A 421 12.75 -19.16 4.36
N PHE A 422 13.66 -19.70 5.18
CA PHE A 422 14.78 -20.48 4.67
C PHE A 422 14.51 -21.98 4.74
N ARG A 423 14.90 -22.66 5.82
CA ARG A 423 14.83 -24.14 5.92
C ARG A 423 14.34 -24.60 7.30
N GLY A 424 13.84 -25.84 7.38
CA GLY A 424 13.29 -26.42 8.61
C GLY A 424 12.01 -25.71 9.03
N GLY A 425 10.90 -26.01 8.34
CA GLY A 425 9.61 -25.32 8.54
C GLY A 425 9.16 -25.28 10.00
N ALA A 426 9.48 -26.33 10.78
CA ALA A 426 9.26 -26.39 12.21
C ALA A 426 10.55 -26.25 13.03
N LEU A 427 11.55 -27.09 12.74
CA LEU A 427 12.75 -27.20 13.57
C LEU A 427 14.03 -27.19 12.72
N SER A 428 15.03 -26.44 13.18
CA SER A 428 16.37 -26.42 12.58
C SER A 428 17.43 -26.67 13.65
N ALA A 429 18.32 -27.64 13.43
CA ALA A 429 19.46 -27.90 14.31
C ALA A 429 20.77 -27.96 13.52
N THR A 430 21.74 -27.15 13.95
CA THR A 430 23.04 -27.02 13.28
C THR A 430 24.16 -27.16 14.29
N SER A 431 25.07 -28.12 14.09
CA SER A 431 26.28 -28.21 14.91
C SER A 431 27.31 -27.16 14.52
N LEU A 432 28.09 -26.69 15.50
CA LEU A 432 29.23 -25.81 15.31
C LEU A 432 30.53 -26.54 15.63
N PRO A 433 31.69 -26.10 15.09
CA PRO A 433 32.99 -26.66 15.45
C PRO A 433 33.29 -26.62 16.96
N SER A 434 32.79 -25.59 17.66
CA SER A 434 32.99 -25.38 19.10
C SER A 434 31.92 -26.01 19.98
N ALA A 435 30.79 -26.46 19.42
CA ALA A 435 29.67 -27.04 20.17
C ALA A 435 28.79 -27.90 19.26
N ALA A 436 28.67 -29.19 19.56
CA ALA A 436 27.82 -30.10 18.80
C ALA A 436 26.34 -29.88 19.16
N ALA A 437 25.48 -29.75 18.15
CA ALA A 437 24.04 -29.80 18.37
C ALA A 437 23.64 -31.26 18.57
N THR A 438 22.73 -31.50 19.52
CA THR A 438 22.16 -32.83 19.76
C THR A 438 20.65 -32.75 19.69
N LEU A 439 20.03 -33.71 19.00
CA LEU A 439 18.59 -33.74 18.83
C LEU A 439 18.05 -35.12 19.26
N ARG A 440 17.20 -35.11 20.29
CA ARG A 440 16.48 -36.29 20.77
C ARG A 440 14.98 -36.06 20.66
N LEU A 441 14.33 -36.78 19.75
CA LEU A 441 12.89 -36.68 19.51
C LEU A 441 12.22 -38.01 19.85
N ARG A 442 11.20 -37.99 20.71
CA ARG A 442 10.43 -39.19 21.06
C ARG A 442 8.94 -38.91 21.05
N GLY A 443 8.19 -39.55 20.14
CA GLY A 443 6.75 -39.33 20.01
C GLY A 443 6.41 -37.89 19.60
N VAL A 444 7.18 -37.34 18.65
CA VAL A 444 6.98 -35.98 18.12
C VAL A 444 6.23 -36.04 16.79
N SER A 445 5.29 -35.13 16.59
CA SER A 445 4.51 -35.00 15.34
C SER A 445 4.74 -33.65 14.66
N PHE A 446 4.67 -33.63 13.33
CA PHE A 446 4.80 -32.45 12.48
C PHE A 446 3.62 -32.40 11.52
N ASP A 447 2.89 -31.28 11.49
CA ASP A 447 1.74 -31.10 10.60
C ASP A 447 1.65 -29.64 10.13
N GLY A 448 1.35 -29.43 8.84
CA GLY A 448 1.13 -28.09 8.27
C GLY A 448 2.32 -27.12 8.26
N ASN A 449 3.55 -27.54 8.57
CA ASN A 449 4.69 -26.62 8.59
C ASN A 449 5.23 -26.35 7.16
N GLY A 450 5.80 -25.16 6.95
CA GLY A 450 6.23 -24.72 5.61
C GLY A 450 7.56 -23.97 5.61
N ALA A 451 8.39 -24.23 4.59
CA ALA A 451 9.59 -23.44 4.34
C ALA A 451 9.72 -23.01 2.87
N ALA A 452 10.14 -21.76 2.63
CA ALA A 452 10.21 -21.23 1.26
C ALA A 452 11.44 -21.71 0.46
N ARG A 453 12.50 -22.22 1.11
CA ARG A 453 13.67 -22.83 0.46
C ARG A 453 13.98 -24.23 1.01
N GLY A 454 13.10 -25.19 0.74
CA GLY A 454 13.28 -26.62 1.08
C GLY A 454 12.04 -27.20 1.75
N ALA A 455 11.60 -28.38 1.33
CA ALA A 455 10.31 -28.95 1.75
C ALA A 455 10.30 -29.59 3.15
N ALA A 456 11.46 -29.74 3.80
CA ALA A 456 11.58 -30.49 5.04
C ALA A 456 11.11 -29.71 6.28
N ASP A 457 10.24 -30.34 7.08
CA ASP A 457 9.78 -29.86 8.38
C ASP A 457 10.94 -29.71 9.38
N VAL A 458 11.93 -30.61 9.27
CA VAL A 458 13.12 -30.66 10.12
C VAL A 458 14.38 -30.61 9.26
N GLN A 459 15.27 -29.65 9.56
CA GLN A 459 16.60 -29.61 8.94
C GLN A 459 17.71 -29.93 9.95
N LEU A 460 18.61 -30.83 9.54
CA LEU A 460 19.79 -31.23 10.32
C LEU A 460 21.07 -31.00 9.54
N ARG A 461 22.06 -30.39 10.21
CA ARG A 461 23.42 -30.24 9.67
C ARG A 461 24.46 -30.67 10.70
N SER A 462 25.11 -31.81 10.42
CA SER A 462 26.17 -32.40 11.26
C SER A 462 25.71 -32.71 12.70
N VAL A 463 24.48 -33.21 12.87
CA VAL A 463 23.82 -33.44 14.17
C VAL A 463 23.68 -34.95 14.44
N ALA A 464 23.96 -35.39 15.66
CA ALA A 464 23.64 -36.76 16.10
C ALA A 464 22.16 -36.84 16.52
N VAL A 465 21.41 -37.77 15.92
CA VAL A 465 19.98 -38.00 16.19
C VAL A 465 19.79 -39.33 16.91
N GLU A 466 19.04 -39.31 18.01
CA GLU A 466 18.56 -40.53 18.69
C GLU A 466 17.03 -40.44 18.87
N GLY A 467 16.27 -41.24 18.11
CA GLY A 467 14.80 -41.40 18.28
C GLY A 467 13.99 -41.60 16.99
N GLU A 468 12.75 -42.11 17.13
CA GLU A 468 11.75 -42.28 16.06
C GLU A 468 10.78 -41.07 16.04
N ALA A 469 10.60 -40.45 14.87
CA ALA A 469 9.63 -39.37 14.64
C ALA A 469 8.60 -39.82 13.58
N GLU A 470 7.30 -39.67 13.87
CA GLU A 470 6.22 -40.03 12.94
C GLU A 470 5.88 -38.82 12.06
N GLY A 471 5.89 -39.00 10.74
CA GLY A 471 5.37 -38.03 9.77
C GLY A 471 6.31 -36.90 9.31
N ALA A 472 7.58 -36.89 9.69
CA ALA A 472 8.53 -35.82 9.32
C ALA A 472 9.36 -36.15 8.07
N GLU A 473 9.44 -35.24 7.08
CA GLU A 473 10.54 -35.23 6.11
C GLU A 473 11.81 -34.70 6.80
N VAL A 474 12.78 -35.59 7.07
CA VAL A 474 14.08 -35.22 7.65
C VAL A 474 15.12 -35.12 6.53
N ALA A 475 15.62 -33.91 6.28
CA ALA A 475 16.76 -33.70 5.38
C ALA A 475 18.06 -33.68 6.18
N ALA A 476 18.87 -34.74 6.05
CA ALA A 476 20.24 -34.80 6.56
C ALA A 476 21.22 -34.60 5.39
N GLU A 477 22.03 -33.54 5.43
CA GLU A 477 23.15 -33.39 4.49
C GLU A 477 24.30 -34.30 4.98
N GLY A 478 24.44 -35.48 4.35
CA GLY A 478 25.57 -36.38 4.55
C GLY A 478 26.76 -35.97 3.68
N GLU A 479 27.97 -36.04 4.23
CA GLU A 479 29.22 -35.93 3.48
C GLU A 479 29.27 -37.03 2.40
N GLY A 480 29.34 -36.66 1.12
CA GLY A 480 29.45 -37.64 0.02
C GLY A 480 29.22 -37.09 -1.40
N GLU A 481 30.32 -36.62 -1.99
CA GLU A 481 30.67 -36.51 -3.43
C GLU A 481 29.90 -35.53 -4.36
N GLY A 482 30.58 -34.43 -4.68
CA GLY A 482 30.75 -34.00 -6.07
C GLY A 482 30.02 -32.75 -6.55
N VAL A 483 30.31 -31.57 -5.99
CA VAL A 483 30.33 -30.32 -6.77
C VAL A 483 31.56 -29.52 -6.34
N GLU A 484 32.36 -29.14 -7.33
CA GLU A 484 33.77 -28.73 -7.26
C GLU A 484 34.06 -27.60 -6.26
N GLU A 485 34.98 -27.88 -5.32
CA GLU A 485 35.79 -26.86 -4.64
C GLU A 485 36.86 -26.36 -5.63
N GLU A 486 36.82 -25.08 -6.01
CA GLU A 486 38.00 -24.36 -6.46
C GLU A 486 38.34 -23.22 -5.49
N GLY A 487 39.52 -23.32 -4.88
CA GLY A 487 40.28 -22.15 -4.42
C GLY A 487 40.50 -22.00 -2.92
N ALA A 488 41.10 -23.01 -2.27
CA ALA A 488 41.73 -22.82 -0.97
C ALA A 488 42.86 -21.77 -1.05
N ALA A 489 42.75 -20.68 -0.28
CA ALA A 489 43.85 -19.79 0.03
C ALA A 489 43.84 -19.43 1.52
N GLU A 490 44.78 -20.07 2.23
CA GLU A 490 45.42 -19.67 3.48
C GLU A 490 44.54 -19.42 4.72
N ALA A 491 44.50 -20.47 5.55
CA ALA A 491 44.37 -20.46 7.02
C ALA A 491 43.91 -19.15 7.67
N LEU A 492 42.60 -18.92 7.62
CA LEU A 492 41.92 -17.95 8.50
C LEU A 492 42.24 -18.29 9.97
N PRO A 493 42.66 -17.31 10.80
CA PRO A 493 42.78 -17.50 12.24
C PRO A 493 41.44 -17.96 12.81
N GLU A 494 41.45 -18.90 13.75
CA GLU A 494 40.26 -19.60 14.26
C GLU A 494 39.14 -18.66 14.76
N GLY A 495 39.51 -17.45 15.20
CA GLY A 495 38.56 -16.39 15.59
C GLY A 495 37.76 -15.75 14.45
N VAL A 496 38.23 -15.82 13.19
CA VAL A 496 37.54 -15.25 12.02
C VAL A 496 36.55 -16.26 11.40
N ARG A 497 36.79 -17.57 11.57
CA ARG A 497 35.75 -18.60 11.30
C ARG A 497 34.53 -18.47 12.23
N GLN A 498 34.69 -17.82 13.37
CA GLN A 498 33.69 -17.72 14.44
C GLN A 498 32.64 -16.62 14.19
N LEU A 499 32.87 -15.70 13.24
CA LEU A 499 32.04 -14.53 12.95
C LEU A 499 31.32 -14.60 11.58
N CYS A 500 30.66 -15.72 11.28
CA CYS A 500 29.69 -15.75 10.18
C CYS A 500 28.41 -14.99 10.61
N VAL A 501 28.18 -13.81 10.00
CA VAL A 501 26.92 -13.07 9.72
C VAL A 501 25.67 -13.30 10.57
N GLU A 502 25.30 -14.55 10.81
CA GLU A 502 24.29 -14.89 11.80
C GLU A 502 24.74 -14.45 13.22
N CYS A 503 26.00 -14.67 13.61
CA CYS A 503 26.56 -14.23 14.90
C CYS A 503 26.51 -12.69 15.10
N VAL A 504 26.59 -11.91 14.02
CA VAL A 504 26.59 -10.43 14.07
C VAL A 504 25.18 -9.90 14.25
N VAL A 505 24.18 -10.47 13.57
CA VAL A 505 22.76 -10.13 13.78
C VAL A 505 22.27 -10.64 15.15
N GLU A 506 22.75 -11.81 15.58
CA GLU A 506 22.45 -12.45 16.88
C GLU A 506 23.08 -11.70 18.08
N GLY A 507 24.28 -11.13 17.91
CA GLY A 507 24.93 -10.28 18.91
C GLY A 507 24.24 -8.92 19.08
N LEU A 508 23.60 -8.39 18.03
CA LEU A 508 22.83 -7.15 18.04
C LEU A 508 21.48 -7.28 18.78
N GLU A 509 20.87 -8.47 18.80
CA GLU A 509 19.64 -8.74 19.58
C GLU A 509 19.91 -8.80 21.11
N LEU A 510 21.16 -8.99 21.53
CA LEU A 510 21.53 -9.20 22.93
C LEU A 510 21.92 -7.93 23.70
N GLN A 511 22.16 -6.77 23.06
CA GLN A 511 22.62 -5.55 23.76
C GLN A 511 21.56 -4.43 23.84
N GLU A 512 21.41 -3.82 25.03
CA GLU A 512 20.46 -2.73 25.30
C GLU A 512 21.09 -1.35 25.05
N GLY A 513 20.53 -0.52 24.15
CA GLY A 513 20.79 0.94 24.16
C GLY A 513 20.48 1.71 22.87
N PRO A 514 20.12 3.02 22.93
CA PRO A 514 19.89 3.89 21.76
C PRO A 514 21.15 4.25 20.95
N GLN A 515 22.33 3.78 21.36
CA GLN A 515 23.62 3.99 20.67
C GLN A 515 23.90 2.94 19.58
N LEU A 516 22.87 2.18 19.18
CA LEU A 516 22.95 1.00 18.31
C LEU A 516 23.58 1.27 16.93
N GLY A 517 23.53 2.50 16.42
CA GLY A 517 24.20 2.87 15.16
C GLY A 517 25.71 2.58 15.19
N GLY A 518 26.46 3.23 16.10
CA GLY A 518 27.93 3.25 16.03
C GLY A 518 28.66 1.96 16.41
N ALA A 519 28.08 1.08 17.25
CA ALA A 519 28.70 -0.18 17.65
C ALA A 519 28.40 -1.33 16.65
N ALA A 520 27.17 -1.36 16.13
CA ALA A 520 26.77 -2.25 15.04
C ALA A 520 27.58 -1.94 13.77
N LEU A 521 27.76 -0.65 13.46
CA LEU A 521 28.59 -0.21 12.35
C LEU A 521 30.06 -0.61 12.51
N ARG A 522 30.57 -0.62 13.75
CA ARG A 522 31.96 -0.98 14.04
C ARG A 522 32.19 -2.48 13.84
N LEU A 523 31.27 -3.33 14.31
CA LEU A 523 31.32 -4.78 14.12
C LEU A 523 31.10 -5.19 12.66
N LEU A 524 30.18 -4.54 11.94
CA LEU A 524 29.99 -4.75 10.51
C LEU A 524 31.20 -4.25 9.69
N ARG A 525 31.84 -3.14 10.08
CA ARG A 525 33.13 -2.69 9.50
C ARG A 525 34.27 -3.65 9.77
N GLU A 526 34.37 -4.23 10.96
CA GLU A 526 35.42 -5.19 11.30
C GLU A 526 35.21 -6.54 10.59
N ALA A 527 33.97 -7.02 10.47
CA ALA A 527 33.62 -8.19 9.68
C ALA A 527 33.89 -7.99 8.17
N ALA A 528 33.55 -6.82 7.63
CA ALA A 528 33.86 -6.44 6.25
C ALA A 528 35.38 -6.25 6.02
N ARG A 529 36.15 -5.84 7.02
CA ARG A 529 37.63 -5.74 6.93
C ARG A 529 38.33 -7.10 7.07
N ALA A 530 37.71 -8.07 7.73
CA ALA A 530 38.31 -9.38 8.00
C ALA A 530 38.26 -10.34 6.80
N ASP A 531 37.17 -10.38 6.03
CA ASP A 531 37.13 -11.06 4.73
C ASP A 531 36.03 -10.53 3.80
N VAL A 532 36.43 -9.67 2.87
CA VAL A 532 35.58 -8.99 1.88
C VAL A 532 35.00 -9.97 0.82
N ARG A 533 35.44 -11.24 0.82
CA ARG A 533 35.01 -12.26 -0.13
C ARG A 533 33.89 -13.17 0.40
N CYS A 534 33.50 -13.03 1.68
CA CYS A 534 32.46 -13.86 2.32
C CYS A 534 31.04 -13.52 1.79
N PRO A 535 30.33 -14.46 1.13
CA PRO A 535 28.96 -14.22 0.60
C PRO A 535 27.93 -13.88 1.67
N ALA A 536 28.15 -14.31 2.91
CA ALA A 536 27.27 -13.99 4.02
C ALA A 536 27.47 -12.52 4.45
N ALA A 537 28.71 -12.02 4.50
CA ALA A 537 29.02 -10.63 4.83
C ALA A 537 28.41 -9.67 3.81
N PHE A 538 28.43 -10.08 2.54
CA PHE A 538 27.69 -9.46 1.45
C PHE A 538 26.19 -9.41 1.73
N SER A 539 25.54 -10.55 2.01
CA SER A 539 24.09 -10.61 2.26
C SER A 539 23.63 -9.78 3.48
N ALA A 540 24.45 -9.70 4.53
CA ALA A 540 24.17 -8.91 5.73
C ALA A 540 24.30 -7.40 5.47
N LEU A 541 25.36 -7.00 4.77
CA LEU A 541 25.55 -5.62 4.35
C LEU A 541 24.41 -5.19 3.41
N SER A 542 24.05 -5.99 2.40
CA SER A 542 22.93 -5.70 1.48
C SER A 542 21.59 -5.53 2.21
N THR A 543 21.32 -6.32 3.25
CA THR A 543 20.04 -6.28 4.00
C THR A 543 19.99 -5.11 4.99
N PHE A 544 21.11 -4.77 5.63
CA PHE A 544 21.24 -3.58 6.46
C PHE A 544 21.08 -2.31 5.62
N LEU A 545 21.78 -2.26 4.50
CA LEU A 545 21.68 -1.22 3.48
C LEU A 545 20.24 -1.08 2.94
N TYR A 546 19.52 -2.18 2.71
CA TYR A 546 18.10 -2.13 2.29
C TYR A 546 17.15 -1.54 3.34
N THR A 547 17.44 -1.70 4.64
CA THR A 547 16.57 -1.29 5.76
C THR A 547 16.94 0.06 6.38
N HIS A 548 18.18 0.49 6.24
CA HIS A 548 18.75 1.73 6.82
C HIS A 548 19.23 2.68 5.72
N ALA A 549 18.57 2.67 4.57
CA ALA A 549 18.98 3.44 3.39
C ALA A 549 19.10 4.96 3.65
N PHE A 550 18.54 5.48 4.74
CA PHE A 550 18.58 6.89 5.14
C PHE A 550 19.73 7.26 6.10
N ASP A 551 20.60 6.31 6.47
CA ASP A 551 21.69 6.51 7.44
C ASP A 551 23.03 6.85 6.74
N GLU A 552 23.66 7.97 7.09
CA GLU A 552 24.97 8.40 6.54
C GLU A 552 26.09 7.38 6.84
N GLU A 553 26.00 6.69 7.96
CA GLU A 553 26.95 5.66 8.35
C GLU A 553 26.84 4.41 7.45
N ALA A 554 25.61 4.09 6.99
CA ALA A 554 25.35 3.03 6.01
C ALA A 554 25.88 3.40 4.61
N ALA A 555 25.78 4.67 4.21
CA ALA A 555 26.34 5.19 2.97
C ALA A 555 27.88 5.16 2.95
N ALA A 556 28.53 5.52 4.07
CA ALA A 556 29.98 5.41 4.22
C ALA A 556 30.46 3.94 4.19
N ALA A 557 29.68 3.01 4.74
CA ALA A 557 29.98 1.58 4.70
C ALA A 557 29.85 0.99 3.28
N ALA A 558 28.82 1.39 2.51
CA ALA A 558 28.65 1.00 1.12
C ALA A 558 29.77 1.54 0.21
N ALA A 559 30.18 2.80 0.40
CA ALA A 559 31.29 3.41 -0.35
C ALA A 559 32.65 2.75 -0.03
N ALA A 560 32.90 2.42 1.24
CA ALA A 560 34.09 1.69 1.65
C ALA A 560 34.12 0.26 1.08
N PHE A 561 32.95 -0.40 0.95
CA PHE A 561 32.84 -1.72 0.32
C PHE A 561 33.08 -1.66 -1.20
N ALA A 562 32.51 -0.66 -1.88
CA ALA A 562 32.72 -0.39 -3.31
C ALA A 562 34.21 -0.22 -3.66
N ALA A 563 34.95 0.45 -2.79
CA ALA A 563 36.38 0.71 -2.96
C ALA A 563 37.25 -0.56 -2.85
N VAL A 564 36.74 -1.63 -2.21
CA VAL A 564 37.47 -2.89 -2.01
C VAL A 564 37.01 -4.00 -2.96
N ARG A 565 35.79 -3.92 -3.50
CA ARG A 565 35.25 -4.81 -4.56
C ARG A 565 34.69 -3.98 -5.72
N PRO A 566 35.57 -3.35 -6.54
CA PRO A 566 35.14 -2.49 -7.64
C PRO A 566 34.35 -3.23 -8.73
N ASP A 567 34.44 -4.57 -8.76
CA ASP A 567 33.80 -5.44 -9.75
C ASP A 567 32.39 -5.90 -9.33
N GLU A 568 31.98 -5.65 -8.08
CA GLU A 568 30.67 -6.04 -7.52
C GLU A 568 29.68 -4.86 -7.57
N PRO A 569 28.51 -5.00 -8.22
CA PRO A 569 27.58 -3.89 -8.46
C PRO A 569 26.83 -3.40 -7.20
N LEU A 570 27.14 -3.93 -6.01
CA LEU A 570 26.39 -3.69 -4.77
C LEU A 570 26.34 -2.22 -4.35
N ALA A 571 27.41 -1.45 -4.54
CA ALA A 571 27.41 -0.03 -4.20
C ALA A 571 26.51 0.80 -5.12
N ALA A 572 26.47 0.44 -6.41
CA ALA A 572 25.54 1.03 -7.37
C ALA A 572 24.09 0.60 -7.08
N GLN A 573 23.86 -0.65 -6.67
CA GLN A 573 22.55 -1.16 -6.27
C GLN A 573 22.06 -0.54 -4.96
N PHE A 574 22.94 -0.33 -3.98
CA PHE A 574 22.60 0.35 -2.74
C PHE A 574 22.31 1.83 -2.98
N GLU A 575 23.16 2.53 -3.72
CA GLU A 575 22.92 3.94 -4.06
C GLU A 575 21.63 4.08 -4.87
N ALA A 576 21.31 3.12 -5.75
CA ALA A 576 20.02 3.05 -6.44
C ALA A 576 18.85 2.79 -5.48
N THR A 577 19.02 1.90 -4.49
CA THR A 577 17.98 1.56 -3.49
C THR A 577 17.72 2.71 -2.53
N ARG A 578 18.78 3.38 -2.06
CA ARG A 578 18.76 4.60 -1.26
C ARG A 578 18.12 5.76 -2.02
N SER A 579 18.52 5.94 -3.28
CA SER A 579 17.89 6.92 -4.15
C SER A 579 16.40 6.63 -4.34
N HIS A 580 16.01 5.37 -4.50
CA HIS A 580 14.59 4.97 -4.60
C HIS A 580 13.79 5.20 -3.30
N ALA A 581 14.35 4.83 -2.13
CA ALA A 581 13.68 5.02 -0.84
C ALA A 581 13.53 6.52 -0.51
N SER A 582 14.57 7.31 -0.75
CA SER A 582 14.55 8.77 -0.61
C SER A 582 13.63 9.45 -1.61
N ALA A 583 13.60 9.00 -2.87
CA ALA A 583 12.63 9.48 -3.86
C ALA A 583 11.19 9.25 -3.38
N ARG A 584 10.88 8.06 -2.86
CA ARG A 584 9.54 7.74 -2.36
C ARG A 584 9.13 8.57 -1.14
N ALA A 585 10.06 8.83 -0.21
CA ALA A 585 9.80 9.71 0.94
C ALA A 585 9.54 11.16 0.51
N LEU A 586 10.34 11.67 -0.44
CA LEU A 586 10.19 13.01 -1.02
C LEU A 586 8.88 13.14 -1.80
N HIS A 587 8.48 12.12 -2.55
CA HIS A 587 7.19 12.06 -3.24
C HIS A 587 6.01 12.15 -2.26
N LEU A 588 6.06 11.38 -1.16
CA LEU A 588 5.01 11.43 -0.13
C LEU A 588 4.94 12.80 0.57
N ARG A 589 6.09 13.42 0.81
CA ARG A 589 6.16 14.79 1.33
C ARG A 589 5.58 15.79 0.34
N ALA A 590 5.88 15.66 -0.95
CA ALA A 590 5.33 16.50 -2.01
C ALA A 590 3.79 16.38 -2.10
N GLN A 591 3.25 15.17 -2.00
CA GLN A 591 1.79 14.93 -1.94
C GLN A 591 1.15 15.55 -0.69
N THR A 592 1.85 15.52 0.45
CA THR A 592 1.37 16.17 1.68
C THR A 592 1.35 17.69 1.54
N LEU A 593 2.40 18.28 0.99
CA LEU A 593 2.49 19.71 0.71
C LEU A 593 1.43 20.15 -0.31
N ASN A 594 1.16 19.35 -1.35
CA ASN A 594 0.06 19.61 -2.30
C ASN A 594 -1.31 19.69 -1.60
N LYS A 595 -1.56 18.87 -0.57
CA LYS A 595 -2.80 18.96 0.22
C LYS A 595 -2.87 20.25 1.02
N GLU A 596 -1.74 20.71 1.57
CA GLU A 596 -1.66 22.01 2.25
C GLU A 596 -1.85 23.18 1.29
N VAL A 597 -1.28 23.10 0.08
CA VAL A 597 -1.54 24.07 -1.01
C VAL A 597 -3.03 24.11 -1.32
N ALA A 598 -3.67 22.95 -1.51
CA ALA A 598 -5.11 22.88 -1.77
C ALA A 598 -5.96 23.43 -0.61
N ALA A 599 -5.53 23.23 0.64
CA ALA A 599 -6.18 23.80 1.82
C ALA A 599 -6.04 25.33 1.86
N LEU A 600 -4.83 25.85 1.63
CA LEU A 600 -4.55 27.28 1.55
C LEU A 600 -5.29 27.95 0.40
N ARG A 601 -5.48 27.25 -0.73
CA ARG A 601 -6.35 27.72 -1.82
C ARG A 601 -7.74 27.96 -1.28
N LYS A 602 -8.36 26.96 -0.65
CA LYS A 602 -9.69 26.94 0.00
C LYS A 602 -9.89 27.90 1.18
N GLY A 603 -8.93 28.80 1.44
CA GLY A 603 -8.95 29.68 2.60
C GLY A 603 -8.84 28.97 3.95
N ASN A 604 -8.51 27.68 3.96
CA ASN A 604 -8.35 26.92 5.19
C ASN A 604 -6.96 27.18 5.81
N PRO A 605 -6.87 27.17 7.14
CA PRO A 605 -5.58 27.28 7.82
C PRO A 605 -4.69 26.08 7.48
N SER A 606 -3.45 26.36 7.11
CA SER A 606 -2.42 25.34 6.89
C SER A 606 -1.87 24.85 8.23
N THR A 607 -1.55 23.56 8.31
CA THR A 607 -0.80 22.96 9.42
C THR A 607 0.67 23.36 9.44
N THR A 608 1.21 23.80 8.29
CA THR A 608 2.57 24.32 8.13
C THR A 608 2.51 25.83 7.86
N PRO A 609 3.30 26.69 8.54
CA PRO A 609 3.23 28.14 8.39
C PRO A 609 3.91 28.60 7.10
N PHE A 610 3.16 28.62 6.00
CA PHE A 610 3.60 29.26 4.76
C PHE A 610 3.21 30.74 4.74
N SER A 611 4.10 31.59 4.21
CA SER A 611 3.87 33.04 4.08
C SER A 611 2.76 33.37 3.07
N ASN A 612 2.58 32.54 2.03
CA ASN A 612 1.51 32.65 1.04
C ASN A 612 1.34 31.33 0.26
N LYS A 613 0.31 31.27 -0.59
CA LYS A 613 -0.02 30.09 -1.42
C LYS A 613 1.11 29.73 -2.40
N THR A 614 1.87 30.71 -2.89
CA THR A 614 3.00 30.51 -3.81
C THR A 614 4.17 29.83 -3.11
N ALA A 615 4.50 30.23 -1.87
CA ALA A 615 5.55 29.60 -1.09
C ALA A 615 5.25 28.12 -0.77
N ALA A 616 3.98 27.80 -0.48
CA ALA A 616 3.54 26.43 -0.30
C ALA A 616 3.66 25.60 -1.60
N GLN A 617 3.30 26.20 -2.75
CA GLN A 617 3.44 25.59 -4.06
C GLN A 617 4.91 25.33 -4.41
N ASP A 618 5.80 26.30 -4.15
CA ASP A 618 7.23 26.18 -4.41
C ASP A 618 7.88 25.07 -3.56
N ALA A 619 7.44 24.91 -2.31
CA ALA A 619 7.88 23.81 -1.45
C ALA A 619 7.42 22.44 -2.00
N ALA A 620 6.18 22.33 -2.46
CA ALA A 620 5.66 21.10 -3.07
C ALA A 620 6.41 20.75 -4.37
N THR A 621 6.57 21.73 -5.27
CA THR A 621 7.32 21.59 -6.52
C THR A 621 8.76 21.16 -6.25
N THR A 622 9.45 21.79 -5.30
CA THR A 622 10.82 21.41 -4.92
C THR A 622 10.92 19.96 -4.45
N ALA A 623 9.97 19.50 -3.61
CA ALA A 623 9.95 18.11 -3.15
C ALA A 623 9.74 17.10 -4.29
N PHE A 624 8.90 17.42 -5.28
CA PHE A 624 8.78 16.61 -6.51
C PHE A 624 10.06 16.61 -7.34
N LEU A 625 10.70 17.77 -7.52
CA LEU A 625 11.95 17.87 -8.29
C LEU A 625 13.10 17.09 -7.64
N LEU A 626 13.21 17.14 -6.31
CA LEU A 626 14.19 16.34 -5.56
C LEU A 626 13.88 14.83 -5.67
N SER A 627 12.60 14.44 -5.68
CA SER A 627 12.21 13.05 -5.98
C SER A 627 12.62 12.64 -7.41
N LEU A 628 12.32 13.46 -8.43
CA LEU A 628 12.67 13.22 -9.84
C LEU A 628 14.17 13.30 -10.14
N ARG A 629 14.95 13.97 -9.27
CA ARG A 629 16.41 13.92 -9.30
C ARG A 629 16.90 12.51 -8.94
N LEU A 630 16.30 11.89 -7.93
CA LEU A 630 16.68 10.56 -7.43
C LEU A 630 16.04 9.39 -8.20
N SER A 631 14.83 9.58 -8.75
CA SER A 631 14.12 8.60 -9.58
C SER A 631 13.58 9.23 -10.88
N PRO A 632 14.45 9.48 -11.88
CA PRO A 632 14.09 10.21 -13.10
C PRO A 632 13.02 9.56 -13.97
N SER A 633 12.84 8.24 -13.88
CA SER A 633 11.88 7.46 -14.68
C SER A 633 10.58 7.15 -13.92
N ASP A 634 10.36 7.75 -12.74
CA ASP A 634 9.15 7.53 -11.95
C ASP A 634 7.96 8.30 -12.55
N GLY A 635 7.09 7.56 -13.25
CA GLY A 635 5.95 8.12 -13.95
C GLY A 635 4.87 8.71 -13.04
N ASP A 636 4.74 8.22 -11.80
CA ASP A 636 3.76 8.73 -10.83
C ASP A 636 4.18 10.11 -10.33
N VAL A 637 5.48 10.29 -10.04
CA VAL A 637 6.04 11.58 -9.60
C VAL A 637 5.91 12.63 -10.71
N TRP A 638 6.20 12.27 -11.96
CA TRP A 638 6.02 13.15 -13.12
C TRP A 638 4.55 13.56 -13.31
N HIS A 639 3.63 12.61 -13.17
CA HIS A 639 2.20 12.87 -13.32
C HIS A 639 1.67 13.77 -12.19
N ASP A 640 2.05 13.49 -10.95
CA ASP A 640 1.63 14.28 -9.78
C ASP A 640 2.20 15.71 -9.81
N LEU A 641 3.44 15.89 -10.27
CA LEU A 641 4.04 17.21 -10.47
C LEU A 641 3.26 18.00 -11.55
N GLY A 642 3.01 17.38 -12.70
CA GLY A 642 2.24 18.03 -13.78
C GLY A 642 0.83 18.39 -13.31
N THR A 643 0.20 17.52 -12.52
CA THR A 643 -1.12 17.75 -11.94
C THR A 643 -1.09 18.90 -10.94
N SER A 644 -0.06 18.95 -10.08
CA SER A 644 0.13 20.04 -9.12
C SER A 644 0.26 21.40 -9.82
N LEU A 645 1.09 21.46 -10.88
CA LEU A 645 1.32 22.66 -11.68
C LEU A 645 0.08 23.08 -12.47
N PHE A 646 -0.66 22.10 -13.01
CA PHE A 646 -1.93 22.35 -13.70
C PHE A 646 -2.90 23.07 -12.76
N PHE A 647 -3.09 22.54 -11.55
CA PHE A 647 -3.93 23.19 -10.55
C PHE A 647 -3.31 24.48 -10.01
N ALA A 648 -2.00 24.69 -10.09
CA ALA A 648 -1.38 25.98 -9.74
C ALA A 648 -1.64 27.10 -10.76
N GLY A 649 -2.29 26.80 -11.89
CA GLY A 649 -2.43 27.75 -13.00
C GLY A 649 -1.15 27.90 -13.81
N GLU A 650 -0.22 26.94 -13.69
CA GLU A 650 1.04 26.87 -14.44
C GLU A 650 0.86 25.87 -15.60
N LYS A 651 -0.16 26.10 -16.45
CA LYS A 651 -0.58 25.15 -17.50
C LYS A 651 0.53 24.86 -18.51
N ALA A 652 1.29 25.88 -18.90
CA ALA A 652 2.40 25.72 -19.83
C ALA A 652 3.50 24.83 -19.23
N GLU A 653 3.79 24.97 -17.93
CA GLU A 653 4.69 24.05 -17.24
C GLU A 653 4.13 22.65 -17.13
N ALA A 654 2.85 22.51 -16.77
CA ALA A 654 2.20 21.21 -16.63
C ALA A 654 2.32 20.38 -17.92
N ASP A 655 2.07 21.00 -19.08
CA ASP A 655 2.19 20.33 -20.38
C ASP A 655 3.62 19.92 -20.70
N ARG A 656 4.60 20.79 -20.41
CA ARG A 656 6.03 20.48 -20.58
C ARG A 656 6.46 19.34 -19.65
N VAL A 657 5.99 19.33 -18.41
CA VAL A 657 6.24 18.28 -17.42
C VAL A 657 5.60 16.97 -17.83
N TYR A 658 4.37 16.96 -18.35
CA TYR A 658 3.74 15.76 -18.88
C TYR A 658 4.49 15.21 -20.10
N ALA A 659 4.93 16.07 -21.02
CA ALA A 659 5.70 15.67 -22.18
C ALA A 659 7.08 15.10 -21.79
N ALA A 660 7.80 15.78 -20.88
CA ALA A 660 9.08 15.31 -20.34
C ALA A 660 8.91 13.99 -19.57
N GLY A 661 7.86 13.89 -18.75
CA GLY A 661 7.50 12.69 -18.02
C GLY A 661 7.17 11.53 -18.95
N LEU A 662 6.45 11.76 -20.05
CA LEU A 662 6.16 10.71 -21.03
C LEU A 662 7.43 10.24 -21.74
N ALA A 663 8.35 11.15 -22.06
CA ALA A 663 9.67 10.78 -22.60
C ALA A 663 10.49 9.95 -21.60
N ALA A 664 10.40 10.26 -20.30
CA ALA A 664 11.09 9.54 -19.24
C ALA A 664 10.41 8.20 -18.84
N ALA A 665 9.08 8.11 -18.97
CA ALA A 665 8.27 6.95 -18.62
C ALA A 665 7.22 6.62 -19.72
N PRO A 666 7.63 6.13 -20.90
CA PRO A 666 6.74 5.91 -22.05
C PRO A 666 5.61 4.90 -21.78
N GLN A 667 5.81 4.01 -20.80
CA GLN A 667 4.85 2.98 -20.43
C GLN A 667 3.73 3.47 -19.50
N HIS A 668 3.84 4.68 -18.94
CA HIS A 668 2.93 5.20 -17.94
C HIS A 668 1.57 5.61 -18.53
N ALA A 669 0.48 5.01 -18.05
CA ALA A 669 -0.84 5.16 -18.65
C ALA A 669 -1.41 6.58 -18.50
N ALA A 670 -1.26 7.21 -17.33
CA ALA A 670 -1.78 8.55 -17.07
C ALA A 670 -1.03 9.61 -17.89
N LEU A 671 0.30 9.53 -17.99
CA LEU A 671 1.09 10.47 -18.79
C LEU A 671 0.77 10.37 -20.28
N ARG A 672 0.57 9.14 -20.80
CA ARG A 672 0.09 8.95 -22.18
C ARG A 672 -1.29 9.55 -22.40
N ARG A 673 -2.19 9.44 -21.41
CA ARG A 673 -3.51 10.07 -21.48
C ARG A 673 -3.40 11.58 -21.56
N GLU A 674 -2.63 12.22 -20.66
CA GLU A 674 -2.44 13.68 -20.67
C GLU A 674 -1.78 14.17 -21.96
N ALA A 675 -0.73 13.50 -22.43
CA ALA A 675 -0.08 13.84 -23.70
C ALA A 675 -1.01 13.63 -24.91
N ARG A 676 -1.84 12.58 -24.88
CA ARG A 676 -2.85 12.35 -25.92
C ARG A 676 -3.90 13.45 -25.90
N LEU A 677 -4.34 13.94 -24.74
CA LEU A 677 -5.30 15.05 -24.65
C LEU A 677 -4.74 16.33 -25.30
N ALA A 678 -3.48 16.67 -25.04
CA ALA A 678 -2.82 17.80 -25.71
C ALA A 678 -2.71 17.60 -27.24
N ALA A 679 -2.50 16.37 -27.71
CA ALA A 679 -2.46 16.05 -29.14
C ALA A 679 -3.85 16.04 -29.81
N LEU A 680 -4.91 15.70 -29.07
CA LEU A 680 -6.28 15.65 -29.57
C LEU A 680 -6.84 17.06 -29.84
N PHE A 681 -6.45 18.05 -29.05
CA PHE A 681 -6.82 19.46 -29.23
C PHE A 681 -5.57 20.34 -29.31
N PRO A 682 -4.87 20.36 -30.46
CA PRO A 682 -3.62 21.09 -30.61
C PRO A 682 -3.83 22.60 -30.47
N ALA A 683 -2.78 23.30 -30.04
CA ALA A 683 -2.76 24.76 -29.99
C ALA A 683 -3.07 25.36 -31.37
N ALA A 684 -3.77 26.49 -31.38
CA ALA A 684 -4.09 27.17 -32.62
C ALA A 684 -2.81 27.70 -33.28
N PRO A 685 -2.68 27.62 -34.61
CA PRO A 685 -1.54 28.18 -35.32
C PRO A 685 -1.59 29.72 -35.27
N ASP A 686 -0.43 30.38 -35.42
CA ASP A 686 -0.32 31.84 -35.27
C ASP A 686 -1.24 32.60 -36.24
N GLU A 687 -1.51 32.06 -37.43
CA GLU A 687 -2.42 32.66 -38.41
C GLU A 687 -3.86 32.78 -37.90
N ALA A 688 -4.27 31.94 -36.94
CA ALA A 688 -5.59 32.02 -36.31
C ALA A 688 -5.81 33.35 -35.59
N GLN A 689 -4.74 34.03 -35.15
CA GLN A 689 -4.83 35.36 -34.54
C GLN A 689 -5.42 36.39 -35.51
N SER A 690 -5.14 36.27 -36.80
CA SER A 690 -5.63 37.22 -37.81
C SER A 690 -7.14 37.07 -38.04
N ALA A 691 -7.72 35.90 -37.77
CA ALA A 691 -9.16 35.66 -37.89
C ALA A 691 -9.98 36.39 -36.81
N VAL A 692 -9.35 36.90 -35.73
CA VAL A 692 -10.05 37.65 -34.67
C VAL A 692 -10.77 38.88 -35.23
N ALA A 693 -10.15 39.56 -36.20
CA ALA A 693 -10.71 40.75 -36.85
C ALA A 693 -12.01 40.47 -37.63
N ALA A 694 -12.27 39.20 -38.00
CA ALA A 694 -13.50 38.80 -38.71
C ALA A 694 -14.75 38.77 -37.80
N PHE A 695 -14.58 38.95 -36.48
CA PHE A 695 -15.66 38.87 -35.50
C PHE A 695 -15.93 40.22 -34.81
N PRO A 696 -16.57 41.19 -35.49
CA PRO A 696 -16.90 42.48 -34.89
C PRO A 696 -17.91 42.35 -33.74
N ALA A 697 -18.07 43.40 -32.93
CA ALA A 697 -19.02 43.43 -31.81
C ALA A 697 -20.44 42.96 -32.22
N ALA A 698 -20.93 43.41 -33.37
CA ALA A 698 -22.25 43.10 -33.89
C ALA A 698 -22.48 41.61 -34.24
N ALA A 699 -21.41 40.82 -34.38
CA ALA A 699 -21.53 39.37 -34.61
C ALA A 699 -22.06 38.60 -33.38
N PHE A 700 -22.23 39.28 -32.24
CA PHE A 700 -22.68 38.68 -30.99
C PHE A 700 -23.67 39.58 -30.26
N ARG A 701 -24.73 38.96 -29.73
CA ARG A 701 -25.62 39.60 -28.75
C ARG A 701 -24.96 39.47 -27.37
N ARG A 702 -24.63 40.60 -26.76
CA ARG A 702 -24.15 40.68 -25.37
C ARG A 702 -25.31 40.51 -24.40
N VAL A 703 -25.16 39.58 -23.46
CA VAL A 703 -26.06 39.38 -22.31
C VAL A 703 -25.29 39.83 -21.07
N GLN A 704 -25.70 40.96 -20.50
CA GLN A 704 -25.06 41.50 -19.30
C GLN A 704 -25.57 40.73 -18.08
N LEU A 705 -24.66 40.18 -17.28
CA LEU A 705 -25.00 39.47 -16.05
C LEU A 705 -24.85 40.42 -14.83
N PRO A 706 -25.68 40.28 -13.79
CA PRO A 706 -25.63 41.13 -12.60
C PRO A 706 -24.38 40.92 -11.73
N GLU A 707 -24.15 41.80 -10.76
CA GLU A 707 -23.18 41.56 -9.69
C GLU A 707 -23.56 40.31 -8.87
N GLY A 708 -22.55 39.59 -8.36
CA GLY A 708 -22.78 38.32 -7.66
C GLY A 708 -23.11 37.15 -8.60
N SER A 709 -22.84 37.27 -9.91
CA SER A 709 -23.01 36.18 -10.88
C SER A 709 -22.00 35.04 -10.72
N PHE A 710 -20.89 35.29 -10.04
CA PHE A 710 -19.89 34.28 -9.75
C PHE A 710 -20.32 33.46 -8.53
N SER A 711 -20.24 32.14 -8.66
CA SER A 711 -20.52 31.24 -7.53
C SER A 711 -19.62 31.56 -6.34
N ALA A 712 -20.23 31.75 -5.16
CA ALA A 712 -19.51 31.83 -3.89
C ALA A 712 -18.80 30.51 -3.53
N ALA A 713 -19.24 29.41 -4.12
CA ALA A 713 -18.82 28.04 -3.80
C ALA A 713 -17.79 27.45 -4.78
N ALA A 714 -17.26 28.23 -5.71
CA ALA A 714 -16.24 27.76 -6.63
C ALA A 714 -15.02 28.67 -6.59
N GLU A 715 -14.04 28.35 -5.73
CA GLU A 715 -12.66 28.67 -6.06
C GLU A 715 -12.26 27.78 -7.23
N ALA A 716 -12.34 28.30 -8.46
CA ALA A 716 -11.52 27.73 -9.51
C ALA A 716 -10.10 28.27 -9.28
N ASP A 717 -9.12 27.38 -9.36
CA ASP A 717 -7.70 27.72 -9.16
C ASP A 717 -7.13 28.63 -10.29
N VAL A 718 -7.94 28.91 -11.31
CA VAL A 718 -7.71 29.90 -12.37
C VAL A 718 -8.39 31.21 -11.97
N ALA A 719 -7.70 32.35 -12.14
CA ALA A 719 -8.30 33.69 -12.01
C ALA A 719 -9.39 33.87 -13.10
N ALA A 720 -10.56 33.33 -12.85
CA ALA A 720 -11.68 33.25 -13.78
C ALA A 720 -12.96 33.88 -13.21
N GLY A 721 -12.84 34.55 -12.05
CA GLY A 721 -13.92 35.22 -11.35
C GLY A 721 -13.92 36.73 -11.56
N GLU A 722 -14.39 37.47 -10.55
CA GLU A 722 -14.45 38.94 -10.58
C GLU A 722 -13.09 39.59 -10.85
N GLU A 723 -12.00 38.94 -10.41
CA GLU A 723 -10.63 39.42 -10.63
C GLU A 723 -10.24 39.53 -12.11
N ALA A 724 -10.83 38.71 -12.98
CA ALA A 724 -10.49 38.67 -14.41
C ALA A 724 -11.57 39.30 -15.29
N PHE A 725 -12.83 39.29 -14.84
CA PHE A 725 -13.98 39.71 -15.63
C PHE A 725 -14.76 40.89 -15.04
N GLY A 726 -14.36 41.39 -13.86
CA GLY A 726 -15.09 42.41 -13.09
C GLY A 726 -16.33 41.85 -12.39
N GLY A 727 -16.94 42.65 -11.50
CA GLY A 727 -18.09 42.24 -10.70
C GLY A 727 -19.36 41.91 -11.50
N ALA A 728 -19.52 42.50 -12.69
CA ALA A 728 -20.66 42.29 -13.58
C ALA A 728 -20.20 41.72 -14.93
N PRO A 729 -20.00 40.38 -15.04
CA PRO A 729 -19.50 39.76 -16.25
C PRO A 729 -20.55 39.77 -17.39
N ALA A 730 -20.12 39.45 -18.59
CA ALA A 730 -21.02 39.30 -19.74
C ALA A 730 -20.90 37.90 -20.37
N ALA A 731 -22.05 37.37 -20.78
CA ALA A 731 -22.14 36.24 -21.70
C ALA A 731 -22.40 36.77 -23.12
N PHE A 732 -22.00 36.03 -24.14
CA PHE A 732 -22.21 36.39 -25.53
C PHE A 732 -22.85 35.25 -26.30
N VAL A 733 -23.89 35.58 -27.07
CA VAL A 733 -24.59 34.65 -27.97
C VAL A 733 -24.27 35.04 -29.40
N SER A 734 -23.84 34.10 -30.24
CA SER A 734 -23.54 34.40 -31.65
C SER A 734 -24.81 34.87 -32.38
N ALA A 735 -24.67 35.88 -33.25
CA ALA A 735 -25.76 36.42 -34.06
C ALA A 735 -26.07 35.54 -35.29
N ALA A 736 -25.10 34.74 -35.72
CA ALA A 736 -25.24 33.71 -36.75
C ALA A 736 -24.65 32.37 -36.24
N PRO A 737 -25.01 31.23 -36.85
CA PRO A 737 -24.38 29.94 -36.54
C PRO A 737 -22.88 30.00 -36.83
N LEU A 738 -22.06 29.54 -35.88
CA LEU A 738 -20.61 29.40 -36.03
C LEU A 738 -20.21 28.01 -36.51
N LEU A 739 -21.08 27.01 -36.33
CA LEU A 739 -21.00 25.70 -36.99
C LEU A 739 -22.16 25.55 -37.97
N SER A 740 -21.96 24.80 -39.04
CA SER A 740 -23.03 24.49 -39.98
C SER A 740 -24.01 23.47 -39.40
N ARG A 741 -25.25 23.47 -39.92
CA ARG A 741 -26.25 22.46 -39.55
C ARG A 741 -25.79 21.03 -39.89
N GLU A 742 -25.04 20.87 -40.98
CA GLU A 742 -24.53 19.57 -41.41
C GLU A 742 -23.49 19.02 -40.42
N GLU A 743 -22.53 19.85 -40.01
CA GLU A 743 -21.56 19.50 -38.97
C GLU A 743 -22.25 19.16 -37.64
N CYS A 744 -23.29 19.91 -37.27
CA CYS A 744 -24.05 19.62 -36.05
C CYS A 744 -24.79 18.28 -36.14
N ALA A 745 -25.43 18.00 -37.28
CA ALA A 745 -26.12 16.73 -37.51
C ALA A 745 -25.15 15.55 -37.54
N ASP A 746 -23.96 15.71 -38.15
CA ASP A 746 -22.91 14.69 -38.14
C ASP A 746 -22.44 14.39 -36.71
N ALA A 747 -22.23 15.43 -35.88
CA ALA A 747 -21.85 15.25 -34.48
C ALA A 747 -22.87 14.44 -33.68
N ILE A 748 -24.17 14.75 -33.83
CA ILE A 748 -25.27 14.00 -33.19
C ILE A 748 -25.26 12.55 -33.67
N ALA A 749 -25.21 12.34 -34.99
CA ALA A 749 -25.25 10.99 -35.56
C ALA A 749 -24.03 10.16 -35.15
N ALA A 750 -22.84 10.77 -35.03
CA ALA A 750 -21.64 10.10 -34.55
C ALA A 750 -21.77 9.70 -33.07
N ALA A 751 -22.31 10.58 -32.23
CA ALA A 751 -22.52 10.29 -30.81
C ALA A 751 -23.56 9.19 -30.57
N GLU A 752 -24.67 9.18 -31.29
CA GLU A 752 -25.67 8.11 -31.19
C GLU A 752 -25.10 6.76 -31.65
N ARG A 753 -24.38 6.72 -32.79
CA ARG A 753 -23.69 5.49 -33.23
C ARG A 753 -22.64 5.02 -32.23
N TRP A 754 -21.93 5.94 -31.59
CA TRP A 754 -20.96 5.62 -30.55
C TRP A 754 -21.67 4.98 -29.34
N ALA A 755 -22.80 5.55 -28.90
CA ALA A 755 -23.58 5.05 -27.77
C ALA A 755 -24.17 3.66 -28.06
N GLU A 756 -24.77 3.47 -29.24
CA GLU A 756 -25.32 2.17 -29.66
C GLU A 756 -24.28 1.05 -29.59
N ARG A 757 -23.05 1.29 -30.08
CA ARG A 757 -21.97 0.29 -30.06
C ARG A 757 -21.48 -0.07 -28.67
N ARG A 758 -21.70 0.79 -27.67
CA ARG A 758 -21.18 0.62 -26.31
C ARG A 758 -22.25 0.32 -25.26
N GLY A 759 -23.50 0.13 -25.70
CA GLY A 759 -24.61 -0.18 -24.81
C GLY A 759 -25.25 1.04 -24.13
N GLY A 760 -24.99 2.26 -24.63
CA GLY A 760 -25.63 3.48 -24.16
C GLY A 760 -24.70 4.69 -24.06
N TRP A 761 -25.29 5.83 -23.73
CA TRP A 761 -24.58 7.06 -23.37
C TRP A 761 -23.91 6.92 -22.00
N THR A 762 -22.82 7.63 -21.76
CA THR A 762 -22.21 7.63 -20.41
C THR A 762 -22.97 8.58 -19.50
N THR A 763 -23.11 8.23 -18.21
CA THR A 763 -23.89 9.03 -17.24
C THR A 763 -23.11 9.38 -15.97
N SER A 764 -21.83 9.00 -15.88
CA SER A 764 -21.01 9.13 -14.67
C SER A 764 -19.59 9.60 -14.93
N ARG A 765 -19.33 10.27 -16.08
CA ARG A 765 -18.00 10.78 -16.41
C ARG A 765 -17.57 11.95 -15.53
N HIS A 766 -18.52 12.82 -15.16
CA HIS A 766 -18.27 13.96 -14.28
C HIS A 766 -18.77 13.64 -12.86
N TYR A 767 -17.86 13.62 -11.89
CA TYR A 767 -18.16 13.21 -10.50
C TYR A 767 -19.02 14.23 -9.75
N SER A 768 -18.76 15.53 -9.93
CA SER A 768 -19.43 16.61 -9.18
C SER A 768 -20.81 16.97 -9.75
N VAL A 769 -20.94 16.95 -11.09
CA VAL A 769 -22.18 17.31 -11.80
C VAL A 769 -22.33 16.34 -13.00
N PRO A 770 -22.88 15.14 -12.80
CA PRO A 770 -22.91 14.12 -13.85
C PRO A 770 -23.83 14.50 -15.01
N THR A 771 -23.32 14.32 -16.22
CA THR A 771 -24.01 14.55 -17.49
C THR A 771 -24.19 13.24 -18.27
N THR A 772 -25.21 13.20 -19.11
CA THR A 772 -25.41 12.15 -20.12
C THR A 772 -24.64 12.57 -21.36
N ASP A 773 -23.39 12.11 -21.49
CA ASP A 773 -22.45 12.66 -22.46
C ASP A 773 -21.55 11.62 -23.15
N VAL A 774 -20.87 12.09 -24.18
CA VAL A 774 -19.79 11.40 -24.90
C VAL A 774 -18.60 12.36 -25.06
N PRO A 775 -17.36 11.94 -24.73
CA PRO A 775 -16.17 12.74 -24.99
C PRO A 775 -15.99 12.95 -26.50
N LEU A 776 -15.77 14.20 -26.91
CA LEU A 776 -15.58 14.50 -28.34
C LEU A 776 -14.32 13.82 -28.91
N SER A 777 -13.33 13.58 -28.06
CA SER A 777 -12.10 12.86 -28.39
C SER A 777 -12.30 11.40 -28.77
N GLU A 778 -13.49 10.84 -28.53
CA GLU A 778 -13.84 9.47 -28.93
C GLU A 778 -14.73 9.41 -30.18
N LEU A 779 -15.02 10.56 -30.78
CA LEU A 779 -15.78 10.66 -32.03
C LEU A 779 -14.81 10.89 -33.19
N ASP A 780 -14.22 9.81 -33.69
CA ASP A 780 -13.15 9.85 -34.71
C ASP A 780 -13.54 10.62 -35.99
N SER A 781 -14.81 10.58 -36.39
CA SER A 781 -15.30 11.34 -37.56
C SER A 781 -15.49 12.83 -37.28
N VAL A 782 -15.67 13.21 -36.03
CA VAL A 782 -16.02 14.58 -35.60
C VAL A 782 -14.79 15.40 -35.25
N LEU A 783 -13.85 14.79 -34.55
CA LEU A 783 -12.68 15.48 -34.00
C LEU A 783 -11.86 16.27 -35.05
N PRO A 784 -11.58 15.75 -36.27
CA PRO A 784 -10.77 16.47 -37.24
C PRO A 784 -11.42 17.77 -37.74
N TRP A 785 -12.70 17.72 -38.12
CA TRP A 785 -13.39 18.92 -38.59
C TRP A 785 -13.69 19.88 -37.44
N PHE A 786 -13.95 19.35 -36.23
CA PHE A 786 -14.14 20.19 -35.06
C PHE A 786 -12.88 20.98 -34.71
N ASN A 787 -11.69 20.36 -34.77
CA ASN A 787 -10.42 21.07 -34.57
C ASN A 787 -10.21 22.18 -35.63
N ALA A 788 -10.59 21.92 -36.89
CA ALA A 788 -10.53 22.95 -37.93
C ALA A 788 -11.47 24.13 -37.62
N ALA A 789 -12.71 23.86 -37.16
CA ALA A 789 -13.66 24.88 -36.74
C ALA A 789 -13.20 25.62 -35.47
N LEU A 790 -12.56 24.91 -34.54
CA LEU A 790 -12.00 25.45 -33.31
C LEU A 790 -10.97 26.54 -33.65
N HIS A 791 -9.99 26.23 -34.50
CA HIS A 791 -8.93 27.17 -34.88
C HIS A 791 -9.40 28.30 -35.79
N ARG A 792 -10.29 28.01 -36.75
CA ARG A 792 -10.73 29.01 -37.74
C ARG A 792 -11.83 29.94 -37.24
N THR A 793 -12.65 29.48 -36.30
CA THR A 793 -13.91 30.16 -35.96
C THR A 793 -14.09 30.32 -34.45
N LEU A 794 -14.05 29.25 -33.66
CA LEU A 794 -14.45 29.32 -32.25
C LEU A 794 -13.45 30.07 -31.37
N LEU A 795 -12.15 29.79 -31.48
CA LEU A 795 -11.13 30.48 -30.68
C LEU A 795 -10.96 31.96 -31.07
N PRO A 796 -10.92 32.33 -32.37
CA PRO A 796 -10.90 33.74 -32.76
C PRO A 796 -12.15 34.50 -32.31
N ALA A 797 -13.33 33.87 -32.38
CA ALA A 797 -14.57 34.44 -31.87
C ALA A 797 -14.49 34.73 -30.36
N LEU A 798 -13.97 33.78 -29.56
CA LEU A 798 -13.80 33.96 -28.13
C LEU A 798 -12.79 35.06 -27.78
N ALA A 799 -11.63 35.08 -28.44
CA ALA A 799 -10.62 36.13 -28.25
C ALA A 799 -11.17 37.52 -28.59
N SER A 800 -12.05 37.62 -29.59
CA SER A 800 -12.72 38.88 -29.96
C SER A 800 -13.69 39.41 -28.88
N ARG A 801 -14.17 38.57 -27.97
CA ARG A 801 -15.11 38.93 -26.88
C ARG A 801 -14.44 39.11 -25.54
N TYR A 802 -13.33 38.43 -25.32
CA TYR A 802 -12.59 38.45 -24.07
C TYR A 802 -11.11 38.84 -24.26
N PRO A 803 -10.80 39.97 -24.94
CA PRO A 803 -9.43 40.31 -25.33
C PRO A 803 -8.48 40.54 -24.15
N HIS A 804 -9.00 40.86 -22.97
CA HIS A 804 -8.19 41.10 -21.77
C HIS A 804 -7.70 39.81 -21.10
N VAL A 805 -8.44 38.71 -21.25
CA VAL A 805 -8.11 37.40 -20.65
C VAL A 805 -7.62 36.38 -21.67
N ALA A 806 -7.96 36.58 -22.95
CA ALA A 806 -7.57 35.74 -24.07
C ALA A 806 -6.97 36.59 -25.23
N PRO A 807 -5.89 37.35 -25.00
CA PRO A 807 -5.34 38.25 -26.01
C PRO A 807 -4.71 37.52 -27.21
N LEU A 808 -4.21 36.29 -26.99
CA LEU A 808 -3.55 35.48 -28.02
C LEU A 808 -4.30 34.16 -28.22
N VAL A 809 -4.76 33.92 -29.44
CA VAL A 809 -5.48 32.71 -29.86
C VAL A 809 -4.60 31.46 -29.72
N ALA A 810 -3.32 31.56 -30.07
CA ALA A 810 -2.35 30.47 -29.94
C ALA A 810 -2.12 30.03 -28.47
N LYS A 811 -2.49 30.87 -27.50
CA LYS A 811 -2.40 30.56 -26.08
C LYS A 811 -3.71 30.05 -25.48
N LEU A 812 -4.77 29.89 -26.26
CA LEU A 812 -5.98 29.22 -25.80
C LEU A 812 -5.83 27.71 -25.90
N CYS A 813 -6.31 26.98 -24.88
CA CYS A 813 -6.27 25.52 -24.86
C CYS A 813 -7.59 24.93 -24.38
N VAL A 814 -7.94 23.76 -24.91
CA VAL A 814 -9.11 22.98 -24.49
C VAL A 814 -8.75 22.19 -23.25
N LEU A 815 -9.52 22.36 -22.17
CA LEU A 815 -9.39 21.61 -20.94
C LEU A 815 -10.26 20.34 -20.98
N ASP A 816 -11.49 20.47 -21.49
CA ASP A 816 -12.38 19.34 -21.76
C ASP A 816 -13.37 19.71 -22.88
N CYS A 817 -13.81 18.71 -23.63
CA CYS A 817 -14.80 18.85 -24.69
C CYS A 817 -15.65 17.60 -24.83
N PHE A 818 -16.97 17.76 -24.68
CA PHE A 818 -17.90 16.64 -24.70
C PHE A 818 -19.27 17.06 -25.23
N LEU A 819 -19.97 16.09 -25.80
CA LEU A 819 -21.30 16.25 -26.35
C LEU A 819 -22.32 15.69 -25.35
N VAL A 820 -23.28 16.52 -24.95
CA VAL A 820 -24.31 16.21 -23.94
C VAL A 820 -25.66 16.01 -24.62
N LYS A 821 -26.42 15.03 -24.11
CA LYS A 821 -27.80 14.73 -24.50
C LYS A 821 -28.75 14.98 -23.32
N TYR A 822 -29.67 15.92 -23.50
CA TYR A 822 -30.80 16.12 -22.59
C TYR A 822 -32.08 15.59 -23.23
N SER A 823 -32.89 14.85 -22.49
CA SER A 823 -34.20 14.39 -22.96
C SER A 823 -35.25 14.50 -21.86
N ALA A 824 -36.48 14.81 -22.24
CA ALA A 824 -37.59 14.92 -21.30
C ALA A 824 -37.86 13.61 -20.52
N ALA A 825 -37.51 12.46 -21.09
CA ALA A 825 -37.72 11.13 -20.51
C ALA A 825 -36.56 10.63 -19.63
N ALA A 826 -35.42 11.32 -19.62
CA ALA A 826 -34.24 10.95 -18.82
C ALA A 826 -33.66 12.20 -18.15
N GLN A 827 -32.37 12.47 -18.31
CA GLN A 827 -31.78 13.72 -17.81
C GLN A 827 -32.32 14.90 -18.62
N ASN A 828 -33.27 15.64 -18.03
CA ASN A 828 -33.97 16.76 -18.69
C ASN A 828 -33.45 18.15 -18.30
N GLN A 829 -32.56 18.23 -17.31
CA GLN A 829 -31.97 19.47 -16.80
C GLN A 829 -30.57 19.18 -16.23
N LEU A 830 -29.83 20.26 -15.96
CA LEU A 830 -28.61 20.20 -15.16
C LEU A 830 -28.69 21.26 -14.06
N PRO A 831 -28.55 20.89 -12.77
CA PRO A 831 -28.57 21.83 -11.66
C PRO A 831 -27.54 22.97 -11.83
N THR A 832 -27.78 24.09 -11.15
CA THR A 832 -26.86 25.22 -11.22
C THR A 832 -25.51 24.86 -10.58
N HIS A 833 -24.44 25.24 -11.26
CA HIS A 833 -23.05 24.94 -10.92
C HIS A 833 -22.14 26.02 -11.52
N ALA A 834 -20.85 25.92 -11.24
CA ALA A 834 -19.80 26.73 -11.85
C ALA A 834 -18.70 25.80 -12.37
N ASP A 835 -18.12 26.14 -13.51
CA ASP A 835 -17.09 25.33 -14.15
C ASP A 835 -15.72 25.62 -13.54
N GLN A 836 -14.81 24.67 -13.76
CA GLN A 836 -13.39 24.79 -13.42
C GLN A 836 -12.55 25.25 -14.63
N SER A 837 -13.11 26.15 -15.43
CA SER A 837 -12.52 26.70 -16.65
C SER A 837 -12.34 28.22 -16.55
N LEU A 838 -11.48 28.78 -17.40
CA LEU A 838 -11.41 30.24 -17.58
C LEU A 838 -12.67 30.74 -18.28
N LEU A 839 -13.02 30.09 -19.38
CA LEU A 839 -14.16 30.39 -20.23
C LEU A 839 -14.85 29.08 -20.63
N SER A 840 -16.16 29.15 -20.83
CA SER A 840 -16.97 28.01 -21.24
C SER A 840 -17.77 28.33 -22.49
N PHE A 841 -17.98 27.31 -23.31
CA PHE A 841 -18.94 27.33 -24.42
C PHE A 841 -20.10 26.37 -24.18
N THR A 842 -21.27 26.78 -24.66
CA THR A 842 -22.36 25.88 -25.00
C THR A 842 -22.70 26.07 -26.47
N ILE A 843 -22.51 25.02 -27.27
CA ILE A 843 -22.83 25.01 -28.71
C ILE A 843 -24.09 24.18 -28.90
N SER A 844 -25.14 24.77 -29.46
CA SER A 844 -26.39 24.03 -29.71
C SER A 844 -26.29 23.24 -31.01
N LEU A 845 -26.60 21.94 -30.97
CA LEU A 845 -26.45 21.06 -32.14
C LEU A 845 -27.75 20.80 -32.90
N ASN A 846 -28.91 21.01 -32.28
CA ASN A 846 -30.20 20.82 -32.93
C ASN A 846 -31.13 22.01 -32.70
N ASP A 847 -32.13 22.17 -33.56
CA ASP A 847 -32.96 23.37 -33.56
C ASP A 847 -33.92 23.38 -32.36
N PRO A 848 -34.23 24.56 -31.78
CA PRO A 848 -35.23 24.68 -30.73
C PRO A 848 -36.63 24.17 -31.09
N SER A 849 -36.93 23.94 -32.37
CA SER A 849 -38.20 23.30 -32.78
C SER A 849 -38.27 21.80 -32.43
N GLU A 850 -37.15 21.18 -32.05
CA GLU A 850 -37.06 19.74 -31.74
C GLU A 850 -37.25 19.42 -30.25
N TYR A 851 -37.35 20.45 -29.41
CA TYR A 851 -37.56 20.31 -27.96
C TYR A 851 -38.35 21.50 -27.38
N GLU A 852 -39.00 21.31 -26.25
CA GLU A 852 -39.68 22.38 -25.50
C GLU A 852 -38.91 22.72 -24.22
N GLY A 853 -38.72 24.01 -23.95
CA GLY A 853 -37.87 24.49 -22.86
C GLY A 853 -36.40 24.53 -23.27
N GLY A 854 -35.49 24.21 -22.34
CA GLY A 854 -34.04 24.22 -22.61
C GLY A 854 -33.40 25.61 -22.50
N GLY A 855 -32.10 25.67 -22.83
CA GLY A 855 -31.28 26.87 -22.68
C GLY A 855 -30.20 26.77 -21.61
N THR A 856 -29.35 27.79 -21.54
CA THR A 856 -28.37 27.94 -20.45
C THR A 856 -28.96 28.88 -19.40
N TRP A 857 -29.35 28.34 -18.25
CA TRP A 857 -29.87 29.10 -17.12
C TRP A 857 -28.72 29.82 -16.41
N PHE A 858 -28.83 31.13 -16.22
CA PHE A 858 -27.88 31.90 -15.39
C PHE A 858 -28.55 32.28 -14.07
N SER A 859 -28.01 31.81 -12.94
CA SER A 859 -28.65 31.96 -11.62
C SER A 859 -28.92 33.42 -11.27
N ALA A 860 -27.92 34.29 -11.44
CA ALA A 860 -28.04 35.72 -11.13
C ALA A 860 -29.00 36.47 -12.09
N LEU A 861 -29.17 36.00 -13.33
CA LEU A 861 -30.14 36.57 -14.25
C LEU A 861 -31.57 36.11 -13.94
N GLY A 862 -31.73 34.94 -13.32
CA GLY A 862 -33.03 34.31 -13.09
C GLY A 862 -33.74 33.93 -14.39
N ALA A 863 -32.99 33.72 -15.48
CA ALA A 863 -33.53 33.38 -16.80
C ALA A 863 -32.59 32.47 -17.59
N ALA A 864 -33.17 31.72 -18.52
CA ALA A 864 -32.44 30.97 -19.54
C ALA A 864 -32.03 31.87 -20.70
N VAL A 865 -30.82 31.66 -21.20
CA VAL A 865 -30.32 32.26 -22.44
C VAL A 865 -30.27 31.16 -23.49
N ASP A 866 -31.06 31.36 -24.54
CA ASP A 866 -31.19 30.39 -25.63
C ASP A 866 -30.33 30.73 -26.83
N ALA A 867 -29.96 29.66 -27.54
CA ALA A 867 -29.37 29.71 -28.86
C ALA A 867 -30.48 29.67 -29.93
N PRO A 868 -30.49 30.60 -30.90
CA PRO A 868 -31.59 30.71 -31.88
C PRO A 868 -31.80 29.52 -32.82
N ALA A 869 -30.73 28.74 -33.10
CA ALA A 869 -30.76 27.62 -34.03
C ALA A 869 -29.53 26.71 -33.80
N ALA A 870 -29.51 25.54 -34.45
CA ALA A 870 -28.33 24.69 -34.50
C ALA A 870 -27.08 25.47 -35.01
N GLY A 871 -25.93 25.20 -34.41
CA GLY A 871 -24.64 25.81 -34.70
C GLY A 871 -24.38 27.15 -34.00
N HIS A 872 -25.35 27.70 -33.27
CA HIS A 872 -25.13 28.88 -32.44
C HIS A 872 -24.34 28.56 -31.17
N VAL A 873 -23.60 29.58 -30.73
CA VAL A 873 -22.66 29.49 -29.63
C VAL A 873 -23.02 30.48 -28.54
N ILE A 874 -23.03 29.99 -27.29
CA ILE A 874 -23.07 30.81 -26.08
C ILE A 874 -21.70 30.69 -25.42
N MET A 875 -21.02 31.80 -25.19
CA MET A 875 -19.73 31.87 -24.47
C MET A 875 -19.86 32.72 -23.23
N PHE A 876 -19.28 32.27 -22.12
CA PHE A 876 -19.37 32.94 -20.82
C PHE A 876 -18.18 32.58 -19.92
N PRO A 877 -17.86 33.37 -18.88
CA PRO A 877 -16.83 33.01 -17.90
C PRO A 877 -17.21 31.73 -17.15
N GLY A 878 -16.28 30.80 -17.02
CA GLY A 878 -16.56 29.46 -16.46
C GLY A 878 -17.12 29.48 -15.03
N ARG A 879 -16.68 30.44 -14.21
CA ARG A 879 -17.11 30.56 -12.80
C ARG A 879 -18.49 31.20 -12.61
N VAL A 880 -19.15 31.64 -13.68
CA VAL A 880 -20.53 32.14 -13.58
C VAL A 880 -21.44 30.97 -13.21
N GLU A 881 -22.30 31.19 -12.20
CA GLU A 881 -23.24 30.17 -11.78
C GLU A 881 -24.33 29.97 -12.83
N HIS A 882 -24.39 28.77 -13.41
CA HIS A 882 -25.24 28.44 -14.53
C HIS A 882 -25.70 26.97 -14.50
N GLY A 883 -26.72 26.63 -15.29
CA GLY A 883 -27.23 25.26 -15.39
C GLY A 883 -27.95 25.00 -16.72
N GLY A 884 -28.32 23.76 -16.96
CA GLY A 884 -29.16 23.37 -18.09
C GLY A 884 -30.63 23.57 -17.74
N HIS A 885 -31.29 24.53 -18.39
CA HIS A 885 -32.70 24.80 -18.13
C HIS A 885 -33.56 23.58 -18.53
N PRO A 886 -34.64 23.26 -17.80
CA PRO A 886 -35.36 22.01 -18.00
C PRO A 886 -36.02 21.92 -19.37
N ILE A 887 -36.03 20.70 -19.91
CA ILE A 887 -36.74 20.34 -21.14
C ILE A 887 -37.97 19.53 -20.78
N THR A 888 -39.12 19.91 -21.35
CA THR A 888 -40.42 19.27 -21.09
C THR A 888 -40.85 18.30 -22.18
N ALA A 889 -40.31 18.45 -23.39
CA ALA A 889 -40.56 17.55 -24.51
C ALA A 889 -39.36 17.52 -25.47
N GLY A 890 -39.20 16.42 -26.22
CA GLY A 890 -38.13 16.26 -27.20
C GLY A 890 -36.75 15.96 -26.59
N THR A 891 -35.71 16.14 -27.42
CA THR A 891 -34.30 15.90 -27.05
C THR A 891 -33.45 17.06 -27.53
N ARG A 892 -32.54 17.54 -26.67
CA ARG A 892 -31.59 18.61 -26.97
C ARG A 892 -30.16 18.08 -26.90
N TYR A 893 -29.38 18.43 -27.91
CA TYR A 893 -27.96 18.09 -27.99
C TYR A 893 -27.12 19.36 -27.95
N VAL A 894 -26.07 19.34 -27.14
CA VAL A 894 -25.11 20.44 -27.06
C VAL A 894 -23.68 19.92 -27.00
N ILE A 895 -22.72 20.68 -27.53
CA ILE A 895 -21.30 20.52 -27.19
C ILE A 895 -20.97 21.50 -26.07
N VAL A 896 -20.32 21.00 -25.03
CA VAL A 896 -19.74 21.79 -23.96
C VAL A 896 -18.22 21.80 -24.16
N LEU A 897 -17.62 22.98 -24.04
CA LEU A 897 -16.18 23.17 -24.18
C LEU A 897 -15.66 24.02 -23.02
N PHE A 898 -14.69 23.48 -22.28
CA PHE A 898 -13.98 24.17 -21.23
C PHE A 898 -12.66 24.69 -21.76
N MET A 899 -12.43 26.00 -21.61
CA MET A 899 -11.24 26.67 -22.11
C MET A 899 -10.35 27.13 -20.98
N GLY A 900 -9.05 26.95 -21.20
CA GLY A 900 -7.98 27.53 -20.40
C GLY A 900 -7.09 28.44 -21.25
N TYR A 901 -6.10 29.03 -20.59
CA TYR A 901 -5.06 29.83 -21.23
C TYR A 901 -3.70 29.23 -20.86
N SER A 902 -2.90 28.88 -21.86
CA SER A 902 -1.59 28.21 -21.75
C SER A 902 -0.46 29.18 -21.42
N ALA A 903 -0.65 29.96 -20.35
CA ALA A 903 0.39 30.81 -19.77
C ALA A 903 0.56 30.49 -18.28
N ASN A 904 1.76 30.73 -17.77
CA ASN A 904 2.07 30.61 -16.35
C ASN A 904 1.49 31.81 -15.59
N ARG A 905 0.55 31.55 -14.70
CA ARG A 905 -0.13 32.61 -13.91
C ARG A 905 0.84 33.38 -13.01
N SER A 906 1.91 32.73 -12.55
CA SER A 906 2.96 33.37 -11.76
C SER A 906 3.77 34.43 -12.53
N GLY A 907 3.65 34.48 -13.86
CA GLY A 907 4.51 35.31 -14.71
C GLY A 907 5.93 34.75 -14.87
N ARG A 908 6.21 33.55 -14.34
CA ARG A 908 7.49 32.86 -14.53
C ARG A 908 7.64 32.39 -15.98
N PRO A 909 8.87 32.41 -16.53
CA PRO A 909 9.12 32.00 -17.90
C PRO A 909 8.75 30.53 -18.11
N GLU A 910 8.33 30.18 -19.34
CA GLU A 910 8.01 28.79 -19.66
C GLU A 910 9.26 27.90 -19.63
N GLY A 911 9.21 26.77 -18.93
CA GLY A 911 10.30 25.81 -18.78
C GLY A 911 11.06 25.90 -17.45
N TYR A 912 10.73 26.85 -16.57
CA TYR A 912 11.48 27.08 -15.33
C TYR A 912 11.54 25.83 -14.43
N VAL A 913 10.52 24.97 -14.46
CA VAL A 913 10.51 23.74 -13.65
C VAL A 913 11.52 22.73 -14.17
N LEU A 914 11.60 22.58 -15.49
CA LEU A 914 12.55 21.67 -16.13
C LEU A 914 13.98 22.21 -16.03
N GLU A 915 14.18 23.52 -16.16
CA GLU A 915 15.47 24.18 -15.92
C GLU A 915 15.96 23.96 -14.48
N GLN A 916 15.08 24.11 -13.48
CA GLN A 916 15.41 23.81 -12.08
C GLN A 916 15.78 22.33 -11.88
N LEU A 917 15.06 21.40 -12.53
CA LEU A 917 15.40 19.98 -12.48
C LEU A 917 16.77 19.69 -13.11
N GLU A 918 17.08 20.33 -14.23
CA GLU A 918 18.39 20.23 -14.89
C GLU A 918 19.50 20.81 -14.03
N GLN A 919 19.27 21.95 -13.38
CA GLN A 919 20.20 22.57 -12.44
C GLN A 919 20.49 21.63 -11.26
N LEU A 920 19.44 21.09 -10.61
CA LEU A 920 19.58 20.12 -9.51
C LEU A 920 20.33 18.84 -9.95
N ARG A 921 20.17 18.42 -11.21
CA ARG A 921 20.92 17.30 -11.80
C ARG A 921 22.36 17.67 -12.13
N ALA A 922 22.64 18.90 -12.51
CA ALA A 922 23.98 19.41 -12.82
C ALA A 922 24.81 19.61 -11.55
N GLU A 923 24.22 20.16 -10.48
CA GLU A 923 24.84 20.30 -9.16
C GLU A 923 25.28 18.96 -8.59
N ALA A 924 24.52 17.88 -8.84
CA ALA A 924 24.89 16.52 -8.47
C ALA A 924 26.15 15.99 -9.21
N ARG A 925 26.43 16.50 -10.41
CA ARG A 925 27.58 16.08 -11.25
C ARG A 925 28.84 16.89 -10.97
N GLY A 926 28.72 18.05 -10.32
CA GLY A 926 29.78 19.04 -10.12
C GLY A 926 30.74 18.80 -8.95
N GLY A 927 30.53 17.78 -8.11
CA GLY A 927 31.49 17.33 -7.09
C GLY A 927 31.73 18.24 -5.87
N GLU A 928 31.43 19.55 -5.94
CA GLU A 928 31.73 20.51 -4.85
C GLU A 928 30.58 20.78 -3.87
N ALA A 929 29.34 20.38 -4.16
CA ALA A 929 28.18 20.63 -3.30
C ALA A 929 27.74 19.39 -2.50
N LYS A 930 28.67 18.71 -1.82
CA LYS A 930 28.34 17.57 -0.94
C LYS A 930 27.98 17.97 0.49
N ASP A 931 28.29 19.19 0.92
CA ASP A 931 28.21 19.58 2.34
C ASP A 931 27.16 20.68 2.66
N GLU A 932 26.41 21.21 1.68
CA GLU A 932 25.52 22.38 1.89
C GLU A 932 24.00 22.16 1.67
N LEU A 933 23.52 20.92 1.46
CA LEU A 933 22.11 20.59 1.21
C LEU A 933 21.66 19.40 2.05
#